data_AF-A0A3M1R1Y4-F1
#
_entry.id   AF-A0A3M1R1Y4-F1
#
_cell.length_a   1.000
_cell.length_b   1.000
_cell.length_c   1.000
_cell.angle_alpha   90.00
_cell.angle_beta   90.00
_cell.angle_gamma   90.00
#
_symmetry.space_group_name_H-M   'P 1'
#
loop_
_entity.id
_entity.type
_entity.pdbx_description
1 polymer ?
#
loop_
_entity_poly.entity_id
_entity_poly.type
_entity_poly.pdbx_seq_one_letter_code
_entity_poly.pdbx_strand_id
1 'polypeptide(L)'
;MKRTVLIFLALASLLPAATPDTPRQPGGFPRSGLQPKRETGVDRFLAAHPEYDGRGVVVAIFDTGVDPGAPGLQITSDGKPKIVDMVDASGSGDVETSTIRRAEDGAFVGLTGRTLHVPDSWSNPSGEYHIGVKRAYEVYAGWLVHRLKTKRRKHWDEQQRAAVAEVKRRLAEWDAQHQKPTTEELKTRADLETRLAQLEAMQKAYDDPGPIFDCVVFHDGEVWRAAIDTDEDGDLADEKLLTNYRLERQYATFGDEDLLNFAVNIYEDGDLLSIVTDVGAHGTHVAGIVAAYDPDHPELNGMAPGAQIVSVKIGDTRVGSSSMGTGEVRGTIAVLQNHCDLINMSYGGPTPAPDKGRIIELYSEIVNKHGVIWVCSAGNEGPALSTVGSPGGTTSALLGVGAAVSPEMMAVQYSLRRPHDETQYTWSSRGPTADGDLGVVFSAPGGAISPVPNWTLQPNMLMNGTSMASPNACGGIALLLSGMKAEGKPYSPQTVRKALENTARPMRGLDVFSQGRGMIQIDAAWDYLQRFAPYTKSPLRFEVRVPGRDDARGIYLREPHETDRPCVQSVRVDPVFHEDADNREKVEFELPITLEATERWVEVADHLLLMHGGRSFEVRVDPTRLEPGVHYAEIRGYDAGQPERGPVFRVPITVVRPMPVDPAEAIAWGEALHFEPARIERRFIATPAGATWADLRIRTLAADARRRLLVHAVQLLPGRTPKEGEFKRYIWMSPGGEEVVSFRVVGRRTLELALAQYWSSLGESEFEFELSFHGVTPDDQHVLVDGGELQTPLDLGAAVGRVDIRPSAALKTWRQALRPSDAVLRPLDGVRDRLPEERQIYELILTYEIKQAEKGRIHPRPVLTLDKSSWDSWESMIWMLHDENKRLIAVGELD
;
A
#
# COMPACT_ATOMS: atom_id res chain seq x y z
N MET A 1 -78.05 29.54 -8.50
CA MET A 1 -77.72 28.13 -8.22
C MET A 1 -76.29 27.86 -8.66
N LYS A 2 -75.41 27.58 -7.69
CA LYS A 2 -74.01 27.19 -7.91
C LYS A 2 -73.95 25.71 -8.27
N ARG A 3 -73.16 25.31 -9.27
CA ARG A 3 -72.49 24.00 -9.31
C ARG A 3 -71.18 24.09 -10.09
N THR A 4 -70.16 23.61 -9.38
CA THR A 4 -68.72 23.52 -9.65
C THR A 4 -68.39 22.43 -10.66
N VAL A 5 -67.37 22.66 -11.51
CA VAL A 5 -66.49 21.61 -12.03
C VAL A 5 -65.05 22.14 -12.01
N LEU A 6 -64.17 21.41 -11.30
CA LEU A 6 -62.72 21.59 -11.20
C LEU A 6 -62.04 21.00 -12.45
N ILE A 7 -61.04 21.69 -13.00
CA ILE A 7 -60.03 21.11 -13.91
C ILE A 7 -58.65 21.41 -13.32
N PHE A 8 -57.85 20.36 -13.13
CA PHE A 8 -56.47 20.38 -12.65
C PHE A 8 -55.51 20.87 -13.74
N LEU A 9 -54.61 21.79 -13.39
CA LEU A 9 -53.44 22.19 -14.19
C LEU A 9 -52.33 21.15 -14.04
N ALA A 10 -51.76 20.71 -15.17
CA ALA A 10 -50.42 20.14 -15.25
C ALA A 10 -49.46 21.23 -15.77
N LEU A 11 -48.49 21.65 -14.95
CA LEU A 11 -47.36 22.46 -15.40
C LEU A 11 -46.29 21.53 -15.96
N ALA A 12 -46.10 21.55 -17.28
CA ALA A 12 -44.93 20.99 -17.92
C ALA A 12 -43.77 21.99 -17.81
N SER A 13 -42.71 21.63 -17.10
CA SER A 13 -41.44 22.39 -17.09
C SER A 13 -40.68 22.13 -18.39
N LEU A 14 -40.53 23.17 -19.20
CA LEU A 14 -39.70 23.21 -20.40
C LEU A 14 -38.22 23.03 -20.03
N LEU A 15 -37.60 21.96 -20.53
CA LEU A 15 -36.15 21.85 -20.70
C LEU A 15 -35.70 22.80 -21.82
N PRO A 16 -34.58 23.53 -21.69
CA PRO A 16 -34.04 24.27 -22.82
C PRO A 16 -33.36 23.29 -23.79
N ALA A 17 -33.76 23.39 -25.06
CA ALA A 17 -33.11 22.68 -26.15
C ALA A 17 -31.64 23.09 -26.27
N ALA A 18 -30.75 22.10 -26.45
CA ALA A 18 -29.34 22.30 -26.68
C ALA A 18 -29.11 23.13 -27.96
N THR A 19 -28.42 24.27 -27.83
CA THR A 19 -27.90 25.05 -28.96
C THR A 19 -26.72 24.32 -29.61
N PRO A 20 -26.50 24.46 -30.93
CA PRO A 20 -25.39 23.82 -31.62
C PRO A 20 -24.02 24.36 -31.20
N ASP A 21 -23.04 23.48 -31.25
CA ASP A 21 -21.62 23.69 -30.97
C ASP A 21 -21.07 25.03 -31.51
N THR A 22 -20.78 25.94 -30.58
CA THR A 22 -19.77 26.96 -30.83
C THR A 22 -18.41 26.30 -30.55
N PRO A 23 -17.46 26.27 -31.50
CA PRO A 23 -16.13 25.70 -31.23
C PRO A 23 -15.52 26.42 -30.03
N ARG A 24 -15.19 25.65 -28.98
CA ARG A 24 -14.48 26.19 -27.81
C ARG A 24 -13.19 26.85 -28.32
N GLN A 25 -13.07 28.15 -28.10
CA GLN A 25 -11.80 28.86 -28.21
C GLN A 25 -10.76 28.09 -27.37
N PRO A 26 -9.57 27.77 -27.89
CA PRO A 26 -8.57 27.08 -27.12
C PRO A 26 -8.09 27.99 -25.97
N GLY A 27 -8.67 27.81 -24.79
CA GLY A 27 -8.13 28.36 -23.56
C GLY A 27 -6.80 27.70 -23.22
N GLY A 28 -6.03 28.32 -22.32
CA GLY A 28 -4.81 27.70 -21.78
C GLY A 28 -5.10 26.36 -21.08
N PHE A 29 -4.10 25.49 -20.97
CA PHE A 29 -4.23 24.21 -20.29
C PHE A 29 -4.61 24.44 -18.81
N PRO A 30 -5.65 23.78 -18.27
CA PRO A 30 -6.10 23.93 -16.89
C PRO A 30 -5.13 23.24 -15.91
N ARG A 31 -4.04 23.93 -15.62
CA ARG A 31 -2.91 23.44 -14.81
C ARG A 31 -3.27 23.13 -13.35
N SER A 32 -4.33 23.74 -12.80
CA SER A 32 -4.83 23.47 -11.44
C SER A 32 -5.26 22.01 -11.22
N GLY A 33 -5.65 21.29 -12.27
CA GLY A 33 -6.05 19.89 -12.17
C GLY A 33 -4.89 18.89 -12.08
N LEU A 34 -3.63 19.33 -12.20
CA LEU A 34 -2.46 18.45 -12.13
C LEU A 34 -2.22 17.96 -10.70
N GLN A 35 -2.25 18.88 -9.73
CA GLN A 35 -2.15 18.63 -8.29
C GLN A 35 -3.45 19.11 -7.60
N PRO A 36 -4.40 18.22 -7.27
CA PRO A 36 -5.71 18.63 -6.77
C PRO A 36 -5.65 19.24 -5.35
N LYS A 37 -5.79 20.57 -5.27
CA LYS A 37 -5.77 21.36 -4.01
C LYS A 37 -7.13 21.96 -3.66
N ARG A 38 -7.97 22.15 -4.66
CA ARG A 38 -9.24 22.88 -4.54
C ARG A 38 -10.27 22.10 -3.74
N GLU A 39 -10.34 20.80 -3.97
CA GLU A 39 -11.28 19.87 -3.35
C GLU A 39 -11.11 19.82 -1.83
N THR A 40 -9.87 19.93 -1.37
CA THR A 40 -9.48 19.85 0.05
C THR A 40 -9.40 21.20 0.75
N GLY A 41 -9.66 22.31 0.04
CA GLY A 41 -9.59 23.66 0.59
C GLY A 41 -8.17 24.20 0.76
N VAL A 42 -7.15 23.49 0.30
CA VAL A 42 -5.73 23.90 0.40
C VAL A 42 -5.49 25.24 -0.30
N ASP A 43 -6.05 25.46 -1.49
CA ASP A 43 -5.88 26.73 -2.21
C ASP A 43 -6.42 27.93 -1.42
N ARG A 44 -7.58 27.74 -0.75
CA ARG A 44 -8.20 28.79 0.06
C ARG A 44 -7.37 29.06 1.31
N PHE A 45 -6.87 28.01 1.95
CA PHE A 45 -6.00 28.11 3.11
C PHE A 45 -4.69 28.85 2.79
N LEU A 46 -3.97 28.45 1.73
CA LEU A 46 -2.72 29.08 1.32
C LEU A 46 -2.92 30.53 0.86
N ALA A 47 -4.05 30.84 0.21
CA ALA A 47 -4.37 32.22 -0.15
C ALA A 47 -4.59 33.12 1.09
N ALA A 48 -5.18 32.58 2.16
CA ALA A 48 -5.41 33.29 3.42
C ALA A 48 -4.16 33.33 4.31
N HIS A 49 -3.32 32.28 4.24
CA HIS A 49 -2.15 32.08 5.09
C HIS A 49 -0.91 31.65 4.26
N PRO A 50 -0.32 32.56 3.46
CA PRO A 50 0.78 32.21 2.54
C PRO A 50 2.04 31.67 3.24
N GLU A 51 2.25 32.05 4.49
CA GLU A 51 3.41 31.65 5.30
C GLU A 51 3.21 30.31 6.03
N TYR A 52 1.99 29.75 6.01
CA TYR A 52 1.66 28.47 6.65
C TYR A 52 1.71 27.35 5.61
N ASP A 53 2.72 27.38 4.75
CA ASP A 53 2.87 26.54 3.56
C ASP A 53 3.61 25.21 3.82
N GLY A 54 3.79 24.85 5.09
CA GLY A 54 4.53 23.66 5.53
C GLY A 54 5.87 23.97 6.20
N ARG A 55 6.32 25.24 6.22
CA ARG A 55 7.54 25.64 6.91
C ARG A 55 7.53 25.19 8.37
N GLY A 56 8.66 24.64 8.80
CA GLY A 56 8.85 24.11 10.16
C GLY A 56 8.24 22.73 10.40
N VAL A 57 7.73 22.07 9.36
CA VAL A 57 7.16 20.72 9.44
C VAL A 57 8.04 19.72 8.70
N VAL A 58 8.31 18.59 9.33
CA VAL A 58 9.09 17.47 8.74
C VAL A 58 8.18 16.26 8.54
N VAL A 59 8.12 15.74 7.31
CA VAL A 59 7.29 14.61 6.91
C VAL A 59 8.17 13.42 6.54
N ALA A 60 7.97 12.27 7.19
CA ALA A 60 8.56 11.01 6.76
C ALA A 60 7.71 10.36 5.67
N ILE A 61 8.34 9.93 4.58
CA ILE A 61 7.70 9.23 3.46
C ILE A 61 8.10 7.77 3.53
N PHE A 62 7.19 6.92 4.03
CA PHE A 62 7.37 5.47 4.10
C PHE A 62 6.88 4.87 2.80
N ASP A 63 7.81 4.57 1.90
CA ASP A 63 7.50 4.14 0.54
C ASP A 63 8.67 3.35 -0.09
N THR A 64 8.71 3.34 -1.42
CA THR A 64 9.74 2.77 -2.28
C THR A 64 11.06 3.55 -2.28
N GLY A 65 11.16 4.65 -1.52
CA GLY A 65 12.28 5.60 -1.55
C GLY A 65 11.97 6.83 -2.42
N VAL A 66 12.68 7.93 -2.16
CA VAL A 66 12.51 9.21 -2.86
C VAL A 66 13.80 9.54 -3.60
N ASP A 67 13.67 9.92 -4.87
CA ASP A 67 14.78 10.39 -5.70
C ASP A 67 15.11 11.87 -5.34
N PRO A 68 16.31 12.17 -4.81
CA PRO A 68 16.72 13.53 -4.46
C PRO A 68 16.97 14.43 -5.68
N GLY A 69 17.18 13.84 -6.86
CA GLY A 69 17.38 14.55 -8.12
C GLY A 69 16.08 14.82 -8.89
N ALA A 70 14.92 14.39 -8.39
CA ALA A 70 13.65 14.59 -9.07
C ALA A 70 13.16 16.06 -8.99
N PRO A 71 12.54 16.62 -10.04
CA PRO A 71 12.14 18.03 -10.07
C PRO A 71 11.27 18.45 -8.89
N GLY A 72 11.58 19.60 -8.29
CA GLY A 72 10.83 20.17 -7.18
C GLY A 72 11.13 19.57 -5.82
N LEU A 73 12.07 18.61 -5.73
CA LEU A 73 12.50 17.98 -4.48
C LEU A 73 13.89 18.43 -3.99
N GLN A 74 14.38 19.58 -4.48
CA GLN A 74 15.69 20.11 -4.11
C GLN A 74 15.60 21.05 -2.89
N ILE A 75 14.70 22.03 -2.95
CA ILE A 75 14.56 23.07 -1.93
C ILE A 75 13.10 23.27 -1.51
N THR A 76 12.93 23.79 -0.32
CA THR A 76 11.67 24.28 0.23
C THR A 76 11.36 25.70 -0.26
N SER A 77 10.13 26.16 -0.05
CA SER A 77 9.72 27.52 -0.37
C SER A 77 10.48 28.62 0.39
N ASP A 78 11.13 28.30 1.52
CA ASP A 78 12.03 29.18 2.28
C ASP A 78 13.52 28.89 2.06
N GLY A 79 13.87 28.11 1.02
CA GLY A 79 15.24 27.92 0.56
C GLY A 79 16.07 26.91 1.37
N LYS A 80 15.47 26.17 2.31
CA LYS A 80 16.12 25.04 2.98
C LYS A 80 16.15 23.80 2.08
N PRO A 81 17.09 22.86 2.28
CA PRO A 81 17.06 21.57 1.61
C PRO A 81 15.74 20.84 1.86
N LYS A 82 15.13 20.33 0.78
CA LYS A 82 13.83 19.66 0.83
C LYS A 82 13.94 18.32 1.53
N ILE A 83 14.88 17.48 1.12
CA ILE A 83 15.13 16.17 1.74
C ILE A 83 16.22 16.35 2.79
N VAL A 84 15.89 16.09 4.06
CA VAL A 84 16.82 16.23 5.19
C VAL A 84 17.54 14.94 5.51
N ASP A 85 16.94 13.80 5.18
CA ASP A 85 17.52 12.48 5.40
C ASP A 85 16.96 11.45 4.41
N MET A 86 17.76 10.43 4.10
CA MET A 86 17.41 9.32 3.22
C MET A 86 17.89 8.01 3.85
N VAL A 87 16.97 7.09 4.11
CA VAL A 87 17.25 5.82 4.80
C VAL A 87 16.71 4.66 3.99
N ASP A 88 17.56 3.65 3.72
CA ASP A 88 17.10 2.32 3.32
C ASP A 88 16.79 1.50 4.57
N ALA A 89 15.53 1.51 4.99
CA ALA A 89 15.08 0.78 6.16
C ALA A 89 14.97 -0.73 5.87
N SER A 90 14.83 -1.13 4.62
CA SER A 90 14.72 -2.54 4.22
C SER A 90 16.02 -3.33 4.42
N GLY A 91 17.18 -2.65 4.33
CA GLY A 91 18.51 -3.28 4.34
C GLY A 91 18.87 -4.00 3.03
N SER A 92 18.14 -3.78 1.94
CA SER A 92 18.48 -4.37 0.63
C SER A 92 19.70 -3.70 -0.02
N GLY A 93 19.96 -2.44 0.31
CA GLY A 93 21.14 -1.67 -0.08
C GLY A 93 22.40 -1.95 0.73
N ASP A 94 22.33 -2.82 1.74
CA ASP A 94 23.46 -3.13 2.62
C ASP A 94 24.61 -3.82 1.85
N VAL A 95 25.83 -3.43 2.19
CA VAL A 95 27.11 -3.91 1.69
C VAL A 95 28.02 -4.14 2.90
N GLU A 96 28.42 -5.39 3.11
CA GLU A 96 29.36 -5.74 4.16
C GLU A 96 30.76 -5.24 3.77
N THR A 97 31.32 -4.33 4.58
CA THR A 97 32.61 -3.66 4.35
C THR A 97 33.63 -3.98 5.45
N SER A 98 33.38 -5.01 6.27
CA SER A 98 34.25 -5.44 7.38
C SER A 98 35.66 -5.91 6.98
N THR A 99 35.95 -6.04 5.67
CA THR A 99 37.28 -6.38 5.18
C THR A 99 38.14 -5.13 5.04
N ILE A 100 39.28 -5.08 5.75
CA ILE A 100 40.18 -3.92 5.72
C ILE A 100 41.39 -4.16 4.79
N ARG A 101 41.79 -3.12 4.07
CA ARG A 101 43.03 -3.01 3.28
C ARG A 101 43.77 -1.72 3.59
N ARG A 102 45.07 -1.71 3.30
CA ARG A 102 45.91 -0.50 3.31
C ARG A 102 46.44 -0.29 1.90
N ALA A 103 46.47 0.96 1.46
CA ALA A 103 47.02 1.30 0.15
C ALA A 103 48.55 1.20 0.18
N GLU A 104 49.13 0.48 -0.77
CA GLU A 104 50.56 0.46 -1.07
C GLU A 104 50.77 1.25 -2.36
N ASP A 105 51.65 2.27 -2.34
CA ASP A 105 51.88 3.18 -3.46
C ASP A 105 50.59 3.79 -4.08
N GLY A 106 49.60 4.10 -3.22
CA GLY A 106 48.33 4.71 -3.63
C GLY A 106 47.30 3.73 -4.21
N ALA A 107 47.49 2.42 -4.09
CA ALA A 107 46.53 1.42 -4.59
C ALA A 107 46.41 0.18 -3.70
N PHE A 108 45.31 -0.56 -3.86
CA PHE A 108 45.13 -1.89 -3.26
C PHE A 108 44.20 -2.76 -4.12
N VAL A 109 44.19 -4.08 -3.88
CA VAL A 109 43.31 -5.01 -4.63
C VAL A 109 41.95 -5.12 -3.94
N GLY A 110 40.88 -4.80 -4.66
CA GLY A 110 39.48 -4.92 -4.25
C GLY A 110 39.01 -6.38 -4.18
N LEU A 111 37.77 -6.61 -3.72
CA LEU A 111 37.24 -7.98 -3.59
C LEU A 111 36.81 -8.57 -4.94
N THR A 112 36.61 -7.74 -5.96
CA THR A 112 36.41 -8.19 -7.34
C THR A 112 37.71 -8.68 -8.00
N GLY A 113 38.86 -8.37 -7.40
CA GLY A 113 40.18 -8.60 -7.98
C GLY A 113 40.71 -7.44 -8.82
N ARG A 114 39.95 -6.35 -9.00
CA ARG A 114 40.44 -5.11 -9.61
C ARG A 114 41.44 -4.41 -8.68
N THR A 115 42.40 -3.69 -9.27
CA THR A 115 43.28 -2.79 -8.53
C THR A 115 42.58 -1.45 -8.41
N LEU A 116 42.35 -1.01 -7.17
CA LEU A 116 41.69 0.24 -6.86
C LEU A 116 42.74 1.31 -6.56
N HIS A 117 42.72 2.38 -7.34
CA HIS A 117 43.63 3.52 -7.23
C HIS A 117 42.99 4.62 -6.37
N VAL A 118 43.62 4.93 -5.25
CA VAL A 118 43.15 5.96 -4.32
C VAL A 118 43.82 7.29 -4.64
N PRO A 119 43.07 8.38 -4.84
CA PRO A 119 43.67 9.68 -5.11
C PRO A 119 44.34 10.27 -3.86
N ASP A 120 45.47 10.94 -4.05
CA ASP A 120 46.22 11.66 -2.98
C ASP A 120 45.39 12.76 -2.29
N SER A 121 44.27 13.16 -2.90
CA SER A 121 43.38 14.19 -2.36
C SER A 121 42.53 13.71 -1.17
N TRP A 122 42.37 12.40 -0.98
CA TRP A 122 41.58 11.84 0.10
C TRP A 122 42.35 11.91 1.42
N SER A 123 41.73 12.47 2.46
CA SER A 123 42.27 12.43 3.80
C SER A 123 41.85 11.12 4.47
N ASN A 124 42.80 10.30 4.92
CA ASN A 124 42.53 9.10 5.69
C ASN A 124 43.61 8.94 6.77
N PRO A 125 43.39 9.42 8.00
CA PRO A 125 44.39 9.40 9.06
C PRO A 125 44.82 7.99 9.51
N SER A 126 43.96 6.98 9.41
CA SER A 126 44.29 5.60 9.80
C SER A 126 45.12 4.87 8.72
N GLY A 127 44.95 5.30 7.46
CA GLY A 127 45.45 4.62 6.27
C GLY A 127 44.73 3.30 5.98
N GLU A 128 43.61 3.04 6.66
CA GLU A 128 42.80 1.82 6.53
C GLU A 128 41.56 2.10 5.68
N TYR A 129 41.29 1.22 4.72
CA TYR A 129 40.14 1.24 3.83
C TYR A 129 39.32 -0.02 4.05
N HIS A 130 38.06 0.15 4.43
CA HIS A 130 37.03 -0.87 4.53
C HIS A 130 36.48 -1.12 3.13
N ILE A 131 36.44 -2.38 2.69
CA ILE A 131 36.11 -2.74 1.31
C ILE A 131 34.97 -3.76 1.25
N GLY A 132 34.07 -3.56 0.29
CA GLY A 132 32.91 -4.41 0.05
C GLY A 132 32.56 -4.46 -1.44
N VAL A 133 31.59 -5.30 -1.80
CA VAL A 133 31.14 -5.46 -3.18
C VAL A 133 29.63 -5.47 -3.24
N LYS A 134 29.07 -4.78 -4.24
CA LYS A 134 27.63 -4.80 -4.52
C LYS A 134 27.38 -5.02 -6.00
N ARG A 135 26.39 -5.86 -6.33
CA ARG A 135 25.90 -5.97 -7.70
C ARG A 135 24.88 -4.88 -7.97
N ALA A 136 25.03 -4.15 -9.06
CA ALA A 136 24.16 -3.01 -9.37
C ALA A 136 22.68 -3.40 -9.42
N TYR A 137 22.36 -4.53 -10.06
CA TYR A 137 20.97 -5.00 -10.21
C TYR A 137 20.31 -5.42 -8.87
N GLU A 138 21.05 -5.51 -7.76
CA GLU A 138 20.48 -5.75 -6.43
C GLU A 138 19.97 -4.47 -5.76
N VAL A 139 20.37 -3.29 -6.24
CA VAL A 139 19.90 -1.99 -5.73
C VAL A 139 19.11 -1.19 -6.77
N TYR A 140 19.04 -1.65 -8.01
CA TYR A 140 18.31 -0.98 -9.09
C TYR A 140 16.83 -1.40 -9.11
N ALA A 141 15.96 -0.45 -9.46
CA ALA A 141 14.55 -0.74 -9.71
C ALA A 141 14.36 -1.77 -10.85
N GLY A 142 13.43 -2.71 -10.71
CA GLY A 142 13.28 -3.83 -11.66
C GLY A 142 13.00 -3.39 -13.11
N TRP A 143 12.29 -2.28 -13.33
CA TRP A 143 12.04 -1.75 -14.67
C TRP A 143 13.31 -1.16 -15.31
N LEU A 144 14.15 -0.51 -14.50
CA LEU A 144 15.46 -0.04 -14.93
C LEU A 144 16.34 -1.22 -15.34
N VAL A 145 16.41 -2.26 -14.51
CA VAL A 145 17.14 -3.50 -14.84
C VAL A 145 16.65 -4.09 -16.18
N HIS A 146 15.34 -4.16 -16.39
CA HIS A 146 14.79 -4.64 -17.67
C HIS A 146 15.22 -3.77 -18.87
N ARG A 147 15.21 -2.43 -18.73
CA ARG A 147 15.65 -1.48 -19.76
C ARG A 147 17.12 -1.70 -20.12
N LEU A 148 17.99 -1.80 -19.11
CA LEU A 148 19.42 -2.00 -19.28
C LEU A 148 19.75 -3.36 -19.91
N LYS A 149 19.16 -4.45 -19.40
CA LYS A 149 19.31 -5.80 -19.98
C LYS A 149 18.89 -5.84 -21.44
N THR A 150 17.78 -5.19 -21.80
CA THR A 150 17.30 -5.13 -23.19
C THR A 150 18.31 -4.42 -24.09
N LYS A 151 18.89 -3.31 -23.62
CA LYS A 151 19.89 -2.54 -24.38
C LYS A 151 21.20 -3.31 -24.52
N ARG A 152 21.73 -3.87 -23.44
CA ARG A 152 22.96 -4.70 -23.43
C ARG A 152 22.81 -5.93 -24.32
N ARG A 153 21.66 -6.61 -24.25
CA ARG A 153 21.33 -7.73 -25.15
C ARG A 153 21.36 -7.34 -26.62
N LYS A 154 20.84 -6.15 -26.98
CA LYS A 154 20.87 -5.69 -28.37
C LYS A 154 22.31 -5.58 -28.90
N HIS A 155 23.21 -5.01 -28.11
CA HIS A 155 24.62 -4.89 -28.49
C HIS A 155 25.30 -6.27 -28.61
N TRP A 156 25.03 -7.16 -27.66
CA TRP A 156 25.47 -8.56 -27.73
C TRP A 156 24.96 -9.26 -28.98
N ASP A 157 23.67 -9.16 -29.30
CA ASP A 157 23.06 -9.80 -30.48
C ASP A 157 23.65 -9.26 -31.80
N GLU A 158 24.09 -8.00 -31.86
CA GLU A 158 24.83 -7.45 -33.00
C GLU A 158 26.19 -8.13 -33.17
N GLN A 159 26.99 -8.20 -32.11
CA GLN A 159 28.30 -8.87 -32.13
C GLN A 159 28.17 -10.36 -32.41
N GLN A 160 27.20 -11.02 -31.78
CA GLN A 160 26.97 -12.46 -31.91
C GLN A 160 26.52 -12.84 -33.33
N ARG A 161 25.66 -12.03 -33.97
CA ARG A 161 25.28 -12.23 -35.38
C ARG A 161 26.48 -12.11 -36.30
N ALA A 162 27.37 -11.14 -36.06
CA ALA A 162 28.60 -10.98 -36.84
C ALA A 162 29.54 -12.20 -36.68
N ALA A 163 29.75 -12.67 -35.45
CA ALA A 163 30.56 -13.86 -35.16
C ALA A 163 29.98 -15.13 -35.80
N VAL A 164 28.67 -15.35 -35.70
CA VAL A 164 27.98 -16.47 -36.34
C VAL A 164 28.09 -16.42 -37.87
N ALA A 165 27.93 -15.24 -38.47
CA ALA A 165 28.06 -15.04 -39.91
C ALA A 165 29.50 -15.35 -40.39
N GLU A 166 30.51 -14.92 -39.63
CA GLU A 166 31.93 -15.19 -39.93
C GLU A 166 32.24 -16.69 -39.92
N VAL A 167 31.80 -17.43 -38.89
CA VAL A 167 32.03 -18.89 -38.82
C VAL A 167 31.25 -19.63 -39.91
N LYS A 168 30.01 -19.21 -40.22
CA LYS A 168 29.24 -19.77 -41.34
C LYS A 168 29.93 -19.53 -42.68
N ARG A 169 30.54 -18.36 -42.89
CA ARG A 169 31.31 -18.06 -44.10
C ARG A 169 32.53 -18.97 -44.21
N ARG A 170 33.32 -19.12 -43.14
CA ARG A 170 34.49 -20.01 -43.11
C ARG A 170 34.12 -21.48 -43.36
N LEU A 171 33.00 -21.94 -42.79
CA LEU A 171 32.51 -23.30 -43.02
C LEU A 171 32.13 -23.51 -44.49
N ALA A 172 31.44 -22.56 -45.11
CA ALA A 172 31.09 -22.62 -46.53
C ALA A 172 32.32 -22.55 -47.45
N GLU A 173 33.30 -21.69 -47.14
CA GLU A 173 34.58 -21.61 -47.87
C GLU A 173 35.36 -22.92 -47.75
N TRP A 174 35.42 -23.51 -46.56
CA TRP A 174 36.05 -24.80 -46.31
C TRP A 174 35.37 -25.92 -47.12
N ASP A 175 34.04 -25.99 -47.09
CA ASP A 175 33.25 -27.01 -47.83
C ASP A 175 33.45 -26.87 -49.35
N ALA A 176 33.61 -25.63 -49.85
CA ALA A 176 33.89 -25.37 -51.27
C ALA A 176 35.30 -25.83 -51.69
N GLN A 177 36.29 -25.70 -50.81
CA GLN A 177 37.69 -26.05 -51.07
C GLN A 177 37.98 -27.56 -50.94
N HIS A 178 37.19 -28.29 -50.15
CA HIS A 178 37.46 -29.70 -49.80
C HIS A 178 36.33 -30.64 -50.25
N GLN A 179 36.15 -30.83 -51.56
CA GLN A 179 35.11 -31.72 -52.11
C GLN A 179 35.33 -33.22 -51.82
N LYS A 180 36.55 -33.62 -51.48
CA LYS A 180 36.93 -34.99 -51.05
C LYS A 180 37.92 -34.92 -49.88
N PRO A 181 37.44 -34.56 -48.68
CA PRO A 181 38.30 -34.31 -47.54
C PRO A 181 38.90 -35.62 -46.99
N THR A 182 40.14 -35.53 -46.53
CA THR A 182 40.82 -36.57 -45.74
C THR A 182 40.31 -36.58 -44.30
N THR A 183 40.60 -37.66 -43.56
CA THR A 183 40.20 -37.80 -42.14
C THR A 183 40.75 -36.69 -41.25
N GLU A 184 41.95 -36.16 -41.54
CA GLU A 184 42.52 -35.05 -40.77
C GLU A 184 41.83 -33.72 -41.10
N GLU A 185 41.48 -33.47 -42.36
CA GLU A 185 40.77 -32.25 -42.78
C GLU A 185 39.35 -32.19 -42.18
N LEU A 186 38.68 -33.34 -42.02
CA LEU A 186 37.38 -33.42 -41.37
C LEU A 186 37.37 -32.95 -39.91
N LYS A 187 38.51 -33.03 -39.20
CA LYS A 187 38.61 -32.49 -37.82
C LYS A 187 38.47 -30.98 -37.80
N THR A 188 39.06 -30.29 -38.79
CA THR A 188 38.96 -28.83 -38.93
C THR A 188 37.52 -28.41 -39.23
N ARG A 189 36.81 -29.17 -40.06
CA ARG A 189 35.38 -28.95 -40.31
C ARG A 189 34.54 -29.13 -39.05
N ALA A 190 34.79 -30.21 -38.29
CA ALA A 190 34.09 -30.50 -37.05
C ALA A 190 34.33 -29.42 -35.97
N ASP A 191 35.53 -28.84 -35.91
CA ASP A 191 35.83 -27.68 -35.06
C ASP A 191 34.98 -26.46 -35.45
N LEU A 192 34.88 -26.14 -36.74
CA LEU A 192 34.02 -25.04 -37.21
C LEU A 192 32.53 -25.27 -36.90
N GLU A 193 32.02 -26.49 -37.09
CA GLU A 193 30.64 -26.86 -36.72
C GLU A 193 30.41 -26.76 -35.21
N THR A 194 31.39 -27.19 -34.41
CA THR A 194 31.33 -27.11 -32.95
C THR A 194 31.33 -25.65 -32.49
N ARG A 195 32.20 -24.80 -33.06
CA ARG A 195 32.22 -23.36 -32.78
C ARG A 195 30.89 -22.71 -33.12
N LEU A 196 30.31 -23.05 -34.27
CA LEU A 196 29.00 -22.53 -34.65
C LEU A 196 27.91 -22.96 -33.64
N ALA A 197 27.87 -24.24 -33.28
CA ALA A 197 26.91 -24.75 -32.31
C ALA A 197 27.08 -24.07 -30.93
N GLN A 198 28.32 -23.81 -30.50
CA GLN A 198 28.61 -23.07 -29.27
C GLN A 198 28.14 -21.62 -29.35
N LEU A 199 28.40 -20.90 -30.45
CA LEU A 199 27.91 -19.53 -30.63
C LEU A 199 26.36 -19.48 -30.60
N GLU A 200 25.69 -20.40 -31.28
CA GLU A 200 24.22 -20.47 -31.25
C GLU A 200 23.68 -20.86 -29.86
N ALA A 201 24.39 -21.72 -29.12
CA ALA A 201 24.05 -22.07 -27.74
C ALA A 201 24.23 -20.88 -26.78
N MET A 202 25.34 -20.14 -26.88
CA MET A 202 25.60 -18.92 -26.11
C MET A 202 24.54 -17.85 -26.34
N GLN A 203 24.03 -17.72 -27.57
CA GLN A 203 22.95 -16.79 -27.86
C GLN A 203 21.66 -17.16 -27.12
N LYS A 204 21.33 -18.45 -27.05
CA LYS A 204 20.14 -18.95 -26.34
C LYS A 204 20.30 -18.85 -24.82
N ALA A 205 21.52 -19.01 -24.32
CA ALA A 205 21.87 -18.98 -22.90
C ALA A 205 22.36 -17.61 -22.41
N TYR A 206 22.12 -16.53 -23.16
CA TYR A 206 22.55 -15.19 -22.77
C TYR A 206 21.93 -14.80 -21.42
N ASP A 207 22.81 -14.41 -20.50
CA ASP A 207 22.46 -13.87 -19.18
C ASP A 207 23.28 -12.60 -18.96
N ASP A 208 22.65 -11.60 -18.34
CA ASP A 208 23.26 -10.34 -17.97
C ASP A 208 23.17 -10.19 -16.45
N PRO A 209 24.25 -10.49 -15.71
CA PRO A 209 24.28 -10.35 -14.26
C PRO A 209 24.35 -8.88 -13.80
N GLY A 210 24.60 -7.94 -14.73
CA GLY A 210 24.82 -6.53 -14.44
C GLY A 210 26.24 -6.22 -13.95
N PRO A 211 26.55 -4.92 -13.76
CA PRO A 211 27.80 -4.46 -13.15
C PRO A 211 28.03 -5.00 -11.75
N ILE A 212 29.30 -5.14 -11.38
CA ILE A 212 29.73 -5.44 -10.02
C ILE A 212 30.61 -4.29 -9.55
N PHE A 213 30.18 -3.57 -8.52
CA PHE A 213 30.88 -2.40 -8.00
C PHE A 213 31.74 -2.77 -6.79
N ASP A 214 32.98 -2.25 -6.75
CA ASP A 214 33.76 -2.19 -5.51
C ASP A 214 33.31 -0.98 -4.69
N CYS A 215 33.12 -1.17 -3.39
CA CYS A 215 32.76 -0.14 -2.45
C CYS A 215 33.92 0.07 -1.48
N VAL A 216 34.32 1.32 -1.27
CA VAL A 216 35.42 1.70 -0.39
C VAL A 216 34.91 2.67 0.66
N VAL A 217 35.18 2.37 1.93
CA VAL A 217 34.78 3.16 3.10
C VAL A 217 36.00 3.49 3.95
N PHE A 218 36.09 4.71 4.45
CA PHE A 218 37.18 5.14 5.35
C PHE A 218 36.74 6.33 6.19
N HIS A 219 37.46 6.62 7.27
CA HIS A 219 37.20 7.79 8.11
C HIS A 219 38.16 8.92 7.74
N ASP A 220 37.66 10.11 7.37
CA ASP A 220 38.49 11.22 6.91
C ASP A 220 39.13 12.06 8.03
N GLY A 221 38.76 11.77 9.28
CA GLY A 221 39.16 12.52 10.47
C GLY A 221 38.00 13.28 11.10
N GLU A 222 36.94 13.53 10.35
CA GLU A 222 35.70 14.16 10.82
C GLU A 222 34.49 13.23 10.68
N VAL A 223 34.35 12.57 9.54
CA VAL A 223 33.20 11.70 9.21
C VAL A 223 33.65 10.45 8.45
N TRP A 224 32.80 9.44 8.46
CA TRP A 224 32.93 8.29 7.56
C TRP A 224 32.59 8.70 6.12
N ARG A 225 33.42 8.27 5.18
CA ARG A 225 33.32 8.51 3.74
C ARG A 225 33.16 7.20 3.00
N ALA A 226 32.42 7.24 1.89
CA ALA A 226 32.30 6.12 0.96
C ALA A 226 32.49 6.59 -0.48
N ALA A 227 33.15 5.75 -1.28
CA ALA A 227 33.22 5.81 -2.73
C ALA A 227 32.77 4.46 -3.31
N ILE A 228 32.11 4.51 -4.46
CA ILE A 228 31.63 3.32 -5.18
C ILE A 228 32.23 3.42 -6.58
N ASP A 229 32.99 2.42 -7.01
CA ASP A 229 33.51 2.28 -8.38
C ASP A 229 32.35 1.94 -9.32
N THR A 230 31.71 2.97 -9.87
CA THR A 230 30.45 2.88 -10.63
C THR A 230 30.65 2.56 -12.11
N ASP A 231 31.85 2.77 -12.65
CA ASP A 231 32.19 2.48 -14.04
C ASP A 231 33.08 1.23 -14.23
N GLU A 232 33.46 0.58 -13.12
CA GLU A 232 34.18 -0.69 -13.04
C GLU A 232 35.65 -0.62 -13.52
N ASP A 233 36.24 0.58 -13.57
CA ASP A 233 37.59 0.81 -14.08
C ASP A 233 38.69 0.76 -12.99
N GLY A 234 38.29 0.94 -11.72
CA GLY A 234 39.16 0.90 -10.54
C GLY A 234 39.91 2.20 -10.24
N ASP A 235 39.69 3.28 -10.98
CA ASP A 235 40.11 4.63 -10.60
C ASP A 235 39.07 5.22 -9.64
N LEU A 236 39.48 5.59 -8.43
CA LEU A 236 38.56 6.23 -7.47
C LEU A 236 38.65 7.76 -7.51
N ALA A 237 39.47 8.33 -8.40
CA ALA A 237 39.71 9.77 -8.46
C ALA A 237 38.55 10.57 -9.06
N ASP A 238 37.76 9.96 -9.93
CA ASP A 238 36.56 10.54 -10.54
C ASP A 238 35.27 10.19 -9.79
N GLU A 239 35.35 9.26 -8.83
CA GLU A 239 34.23 8.88 -8.00
C GLU A 239 33.88 9.92 -6.93
N LYS A 240 32.58 10.14 -6.75
CA LYS A 240 32.09 11.11 -5.76
C LYS A 240 32.18 10.53 -4.35
N LEU A 241 32.98 11.17 -3.49
CA LEU A 241 32.98 10.89 -2.05
C LEU A 241 31.66 11.31 -1.40
N LEU A 242 30.99 10.35 -0.78
CA LEU A 242 29.76 10.57 -0.04
C LEU A 242 29.95 10.26 1.45
N THR A 243 29.02 10.71 2.28
CA THR A 243 28.91 10.38 3.71
C THR A 243 27.43 10.15 4.04
N ASN A 244 27.10 9.87 5.30
CA ASN A 244 25.72 9.73 5.77
C ASN A 244 24.89 10.91 5.28
N TYR A 245 23.81 10.62 4.54
CA TYR A 245 23.09 11.64 3.79
C TYR A 245 22.66 12.83 4.65
N ARG A 246 22.21 12.59 5.89
CA ARG A 246 21.82 13.66 6.83
C ARG A 246 22.90 14.71 7.12
N LEU A 247 24.19 14.38 6.98
CA LEU A 247 25.30 15.28 7.31
C LEU A 247 25.51 16.34 6.21
N GLU A 248 25.61 15.91 4.96
CA GLU A 248 25.97 16.78 3.83
C GLU A 248 24.88 16.91 2.75
N ARG A 249 23.85 16.05 2.78
CA ARG A 249 22.71 16.00 1.84
C ARG A 249 23.16 15.86 0.39
N GLN A 250 24.22 15.08 0.19
CA GLN A 250 24.79 14.79 -1.12
C GLN A 250 24.34 13.43 -1.61
N TYR A 251 24.12 13.35 -2.93
CA TYR A 251 23.85 12.12 -3.66
C TYR A 251 24.75 12.08 -4.90
N ALA A 252 24.89 10.90 -5.49
CA ALA A 252 25.53 10.68 -6.78
C ALA A 252 24.53 10.00 -7.74
N THR A 253 24.93 9.82 -9.00
CA THR A 253 24.10 9.21 -10.03
C THR A 253 24.88 8.06 -10.65
N PHE A 254 24.30 6.86 -10.66
CA PHE A 254 24.84 5.79 -11.49
C PHE A 254 24.64 6.18 -12.94
N GLY A 255 25.74 6.35 -13.70
CA GLY A 255 25.84 6.48 -15.17
C GLY A 255 24.78 7.32 -15.92
N ASP A 256 25.19 7.99 -16.99
CA ASP A 256 24.25 8.73 -17.85
C ASP A 256 23.16 7.85 -18.48
N GLU A 257 23.41 6.54 -18.60
CA GLU A 257 22.42 5.60 -19.12
C GLU A 257 21.39 5.16 -18.08
N ASP A 258 21.78 5.07 -16.81
CA ASP A 258 20.92 4.56 -15.75
C ASP A 258 20.07 5.69 -15.19
N LEU A 259 20.68 6.85 -14.92
CA LEU A 259 20.06 8.03 -14.30
C LEU A 259 19.42 7.73 -12.94
N LEU A 260 19.94 6.72 -12.24
CA LEU A 260 19.51 6.34 -10.90
C LEU A 260 20.36 7.09 -9.89
N ASN A 261 19.72 7.97 -9.12
CA ASN A 261 20.40 8.67 -8.04
C ASN A 261 20.50 7.76 -6.81
N PHE A 262 21.59 7.89 -6.08
CA PHE A 262 21.81 7.17 -4.84
C PHE A 262 22.49 8.05 -3.79
N ALA A 263 22.16 7.77 -2.54
CA ALA A 263 22.84 8.27 -1.36
C ALA A 263 23.50 7.10 -0.63
N VAL A 264 24.25 7.40 0.43
CA VAL A 264 24.84 6.37 1.30
C VAL A 264 24.60 6.69 2.76
N ASN A 265 24.58 5.63 3.57
CA ASN A 265 24.74 5.71 5.02
C ASN A 265 25.73 4.63 5.46
N ILE A 266 26.50 4.93 6.49
CA ILE A 266 27.59 4.12 7.01
C ILE A 266 27.28 3.89 8.49
N TYR A 267 27.28 2.61 8.86
CA TYR A 267 26.97 2.09 10.19
C TYR A 267 28.12 1.21 10.69
N GLU A 268 28.03 0.76 11.94
CA GLU A 268 28.96 -0.21 12.52
C GLU A 268 30.44 0.20 12.37
N ASP A 269 30.75 1.47 12.62
CA ASP A 269 32.11 2.02 12.52
C ASP A 269 32.81 1.67 11.18
N GLY A 270 32.07 1.76 10.07
CA GLY A 270 32.60 1.53 8.72
C GLY A 270 32.46 0.10 8.21
N ASP A 271 31.98 -0.84 9.03
CA ASP A 271 31.82 -2.25 8.64
C ASP A 271 30.55 -2.52 7.83
N LEU A 272 29.63 -1.54 7.79
CA LEU A 272 28.40 -1.63 7.02
C LEU A 272 28.13 -0.34 6.23
N LEU A 273 28.20 -0.46 4.91
CA LEU A 273 27.73 0.56 3.98
C LEU A 273 26.29 0.23 3.53
N SER A 274 25.43 1.24 3.48
CA SER A 274 24.06 1.12 2.97
C SER A 274 23.88 2.07 1.81
N ILE A 275 23.74 1.52 0.61
CA ILE A 275 23.47 2.27 -0.63
C ILE A 275 21.97 2.52 -0.72
N VAL A 276 21.56 3.78 -0.67
CA VAL A 276 20.15 4.18 -0.63
C VAL A 276 19.71 4.63 -2.02
N THR A 277 18.92 3.79 -2.68
CA THR A 277 18.25 4.03 -3.96
C THR A 277 16.73 3.91 -3.79
N ASP A 278 15.94 4.44 -4.73
CA ASP A 278 14.53 4.06 -4.82
C ASP A 278 14.39 2.69 -5.51
N VAL A 279 13.44 1.87 -5.05
CA VAL A 279 13.07 0.58 -5.68
C VAL A 279 11.97 0.76 -6.74
N GLY A 280 11.39 1.97 -6.84
CA GLY A 280 10.34 2.29 -7.79
C GLY A 280 9.93 3.76 -7.75
N ALA A 281 9.23 4.19 -8.80
CA ALA A 281 8.86 5.60 -9.00
C ALA A 281 7.81 6.15 -8.00
N HIS A 282 7.22 5.28 -7.19
CA HIS A 282 6.04 5.59 -6.39
C HIS A 282 6.35 6.55 -5.24
N GLY A 283 7.49 6.38 -4.55
CA GLY A 283 7.83 7.18 -3.37
C GLY A 283 8.15 8.63 -3.72
N THR A 284 8.85 8.86 -4.82
CA THR A 284 9.07 10.20 -5.38
C THR A 284 7.76 10.87 -5.79
N HIS A 285 6.83 10.14 -6.40
CA HIS A 285 5.51 10.66 -6.77
C HIS A 285 4.73 11.11 -5.54
N VAL A 286 4.70 10.26 -4.50
CA VAL A 286 4.09 10.52 -3.20
C VAL A 286 4.72 11.74 -2.52
N ALA A 287 6.06 11.79 -2.44
CA ALA A 287 6.80 12.93 -1.90
C ALA A 287 6.48 14.25 -2.63
N GLY A 288 6.33 14.18 -3.95
CA GLY A 288 5.95 15.31 -4.77
C GLY A 288 4.56 15.86 -4.44
N ILE A 289 3.57 14.99 -4.22
CA ILE A 289 2.21 15.39 -3.81
C ILE A 289 2.25 16.08 -2.45
N VAL A 290 3.05 15.58 -1.50
CA VAL A 290 3.18 16.18 -0.17
C VAL A 290 3.81 17.57 -0.28
N ALA A 291 5.00 17.70 -0.88
CA ALA A 291 5.84 18.87 -0.67
C ALA A 291 6.73 19.29 -1.86
N ALA A 292 6.46 18.88 -3.11
CA ALA A 292 7.20 19.44 -4.25
C ALA A 292 7.11 20.97 -4.27
N TYR A 293 8.21 21.63 -4.63
CA TYR A 293 8.28 23.07 -4.81
C TYR A 293 9.02 23.40 -6.10
N ASP A 294 8.27 23.88 -7.09
CA ASP A 294 8.73 24.39 -8.37
C ASP A 294 8.32 25.88 -8.48
N PRO A 295 9.26 26.83 -8.32
CA PRO A 295 8.96 28.26 -8.40
C PRO A 295 8.59 28.71 -9.82
N ASP A 296 9.05 27.99 -10.86
CA ASP A 296 8.75 28.31 -12.26
C ASP A 296 7.37 27.75 -12.67
N HIS A 297 6.93 26.68 -12.00
CA HIS A 297 5.63 26.01 -12.23
C HIS A 297 4.88 25.78 -10.92
N PRO A 298 4.38 26.84 -10.24
CA PRO A 298 3.74 26.71 -8.92
C PRO A 298 2.48 25.83 -8.91
N GLU A 299 1.86 25.58 -10.07
CA GLU A 299 0.80 24.59 -10.25
C GLU A 299 1.22 23.15 -9.95
N LEU A 300 2.53 22.84 -10.06
CA LEU A 300 3.11 21.52 -9.80
C LEU A 300 3.55 21.36 -8.34
N ASN A 301 3.49 22.44 -7.55
CA ASN A 301 3.79 22.36 -6.13
C ASN A 301 2.90 21.32 -5.46
N GLY A 302 3.47 20.57 -4.53
CA GLY A 302 2.72 19.73 -3.60
C GLY A 302 1.78 20.58 -2.73
N MET A 303 1.09 19.92 -1.81
CA MET A 303 0.18 20.59 -0.89
C MET A 303 0.92 21.53 0.06
N ALA A 304 2.09 21.12 0.58
CA ALA A 304 2.92 21.84 1.54
C ALA A 304 4.36 22.08 1.04
N PRO A 305 4.57 23.02 0.09
CA PRO A 305 5.88 23.29 -0.51
C PRO A 305 6.95 23.80 0.47
N GLY A 306 6.57 24.25 1.67
CA GLY A 306 7.49 24.64 2.75
C GLY A 306 7.97 23.47 3.63
N ALA A 307 7.34 22.29 3.54
CA ALA A 307 7.68 21.15 4.38
C ALA A 307 8.98 20.46 3.94
N GLN A 308 9.70 19.87 4.88
CA GLN A 308 10.89 19.05 4.65
C GLN A 308 10.54 17.55 4.70
N ILE A 309 11.34 16.72 4.03
CA ILE A 309 11.09 15.29 3.84
C ILE A 309 12.21 14.44 4.43
N VAL A 310 11.83 13.36 5.11
CA VAL A 310 12.69 12.20 5.37
C VAL A 310 12.25 11.07 4.46
N SER A 311 13.11 10.65 3.54
CA SER A 311 12.84 9.49 2.67
C SER A 311 13.12 8.20 3.42
N VAL A 312 12.10 7.38 3.63
CA VAL A 312 12.23 6.07 4.29
C VAL A 312 11.82 4.98 3.31
N LYS A 313 12.81 4.33 2.71
CA LYS A 313 12.58 3.17 1.85
C LYS A 313 12.27 1.95 2.71
N ILE A 314 11.00 1.57 2.74
CA ILE A 314 10.51 0.35 3.40
C ILE A 314 10.34 -0.81 2.42
N GLY A 315 10.22 -0.51 1.12
CA GLY A 315 10.14 -1.50 0.06
C GLY A 315 11.47 -2.20 -0.17
N ASP A 316 11.47 -3.53 -0.17
CA ASP A 316 12.69 -4.31 -0.29
C ASP A 316 12.95 -4.76 -1.75
N THR A 317 14.10 -4.36 -2.29
CA THR A 317 14.48 -4.65 -3.68
C THR A 317 14.61 -6.16 -3.94
N ARG A 318 14.97 -6.96 -2.92
CA ARG A 318 15.18 -8.41 -3.05
C ARG A 318 13.89 -9.18 -3.31
N VAL A 319 12.75 -8.61 -2.92
CA VAL A 319 11.40 -9.20 -3.06
C VAL A 319 10.48 -8.35 -3.94
N GLY A 320 11.05 -7.54 -4.84
CA GLY A 320 10.26 -6.84 -5.86
C GLY A 320 9.46 -5.64 -5.34
N SER A 321 9.96 -4.98 -4.28
CA SER A 321 9.42 -3.79 -3.62
C SER A 321 8.48 -4.04 -2.43
N SER A 322 8.12 -5.28 -2.07
CA SER A 322 7.28 -5.59 -0.88
C SER A 322 7.80 -4.90 0.39
N SER A 323 6.90 -4.36 1.24
CA SER A 323 7.30 -3.85 2.56
C SER A 323 7.44 -5.01 3.54
N MET A 324 8.57 -5.05 4.23
CA MET A 324 8.83 -5.97 5.33
C MET A 324 8.69 -5.22 6.65
N GLY A 325 8.24 -5.92 7.70
CA GLY A 325 8.10 -5.27 9.01
C GLY A 325 9.44 -4.75 9.55
N THR A 326 10.59 -5.32 9.15
CA THR A 326 11.93 -4.75 9.41
C THR A 326 12.06 -3.31 8.89
N GLY A 327 11.60 -3.06 7.66
CA GLY A 327 11.64 -1.73 7.06
C GLY A 327 10.74 -0.74 7.78
N GLU A 328 9.59 -1.19 8.24
CA GLU A 328 8.66 -0.36 9.00
C GLU A 328 9.19 -0.04 10.40
N VAL A 329 9.74 -1.02 11.13
CA VAL A 329 10.37 -0.82 12.45
C VAL A 329 11.53 0.16 12.35
N ARG A 330 12.49 -0.08 11.45
CA ARG A 330 13.61 0.85 11.22
C ARG A 330 13.15 2.22 10.76
N GLY A 331 12.07 2.28 9.97
CA GLY A 331 11.42 3.53 9.59
C GLY A 331 10.95 4.33 10.79
N THR A 332 10.32 3.69 11.79
CA THR A 332 9.90 4.38 13.02
C THR A 332 11.08 4.91 13.83
N ILE A 333 12.22 4.23 13.83
CA ILE A 333 13.45 4.72 14.44
C ILE A 333 13.92 5.99 13.70
N ALA A 334 13.94 5.97 12.36
CA ALA A 334 14.32 7.13 11.55
C ALA A 334 13.40 8.34 11.78
N VAL A 335 12.10 8.12 11.99
CA VAL A 335 11.12 9.17 12.36
C VAL A 335 11.51 9.88 13.64
N LEU A 336 11.85 9.12 14.69
CA LEU A 336 12.19 9.69 15.98
C LEU A 336 13.55 10.41 15.95
N GLN A 337 14.53 9.84 15.24
CA GLN A 337 15.85 10.45 15.07
C GLN A 337 15.79 11.80 14.32
N ASN A 338 14.86 11.94 13.37
CA ASN A 338 14.69 13.15 12.57
C ASN A 338 13.62 14.10 13.13
N HIS A 339 13.02 13.77 14.28
CA HIS A 339 11.94 14.56 14.90
C HIS A 339 10.79 14.88 13.94
N CYS A 340 10.37 13.88 13.15
CA CYS A 340 9.28 14.07 12.19
C CYS A 340 7.95 14.36 12.89
N ASP A 341 7.15 15.24 12.29
CA ASP A 341 5.80 15.57 12.77
C ASP A 341 4.74 14.66 12.17
N LEU A 342 4.99 14.23 10.94
CA LEU A 342 4.06 13.49 10.10
C LEU A 342 4.74 12.28 9.49
N ILE A 343 3.98 11.21 9.33
CA ILE A 343 4.33 10.07 8.48
C ILE A 343 3.26 9.97 7.40
N ASN A 344 3.66 9.87 6.14
CA ASN A 344 2.81 9.33 5.08
C ASN A 344 3.25 7.91 4.76
N MET A 345 2.34 6.95 4.85
CA MET A 345 2.57 5.58 4.41
C MET A 345 1.54 5.16 3.36
N SER A 346 2.02 5.05 2.11
CA SER A 346 1.22 4.66 0.95
C SER A 346 1.47 3.19 0.56
N TYR A 347 1.65 2.35 1.58
CA TYR A 347 2.00 0.93 1.48
C TYR A 347 1.04 0.11 2.36
N GLY A 348 0.71 -1.12 1.98
CA GLY A 348 -0.19 -1.93 2.79
C GLY A 348 -0.68 -3.22 2.15
N GLY A 349 -1.42 -4.00 2.94
CA GLY A 349 -1.95 -5.31 2.55
C GLY A 349 -3.18 -5.69 3.38
N PRO A 350 -3.89 -6.78 3.03
CA PRO A 350 -5.04 -7.24 3.80
C PRO A 350 -4.62 -7.71 5.19
N THR A 351 -5.47 -7.52 6.21
CA THR A 351 -5.22 -7.98 7.58
C THR A 351 -6.33 -8.94 8.05
N PRO A 352 -5.99 -10.07 8.71
CA PRO A 352 -6.98 -10.98 9.30
C PRO A 352 -7.48 -10.50 10.66
N ALA A 353 -6.72 -9.65 11.35
CA ALA A 353 -7.00 -9.17 12.70
C ALA A 353 -6.60 -7.69 12.83
N PRO A 354 -7.53 -6.76 12.60
CA PRO A 354 -7.31 -5.35 12.91
C PRO A 354 -6.98 -5.16 14.40
N ASP A 355 -6.18 -4.15 14.69
CA ASP A 355 -5.82 -3.65 16.03
C ASP A 355 -5.05 -4.64 16.91
N LYS A 356 -4.43 -5.64 16.29
CA LYS A 356 -3.57 -6.64 16.94
C LYS A 356 -2.24 -6.78 16.19
N GLY A 357 -1.22 -7.21 16.92
CA GLY A 357 0.10 -7.54 16.37
C GLY A 357 1.18 -6.52 16.73
N ARG A 358 2.43 -7.02 16.82
CA ARG A 358 3.60 -6.27 17.30
C ARG A 358 3.83 -4.96 16.54
N ILE A 359 3.68 -4.99 15.22
CA ILE A 359 3.89 -3.80 14.38
C ILE A 359 2.80 -2.74 14.60
N ILE A 360 1.56 -3.16 14.87
CA ILE A 360 0.42 -2.27 15.13
C ILE A 360 0.56 -1.58 16.49
N GLU A 361 1.09 -2.29 17.49
CA GLU A 361 1.46 -1.69 18.78
C GLU A 361 2.52 -0.60 18.60
N LEU A 362 3.54 -0.85 17.76
CA LEU A 362 4.58 0.14 17.46
C LEU A 362 4.00 1.36 16.74
N TYR A 363 3.10 1.18 15.78
CA TYR A 363 2.41 2.31 15.15
C TYR A 363 1.65 3.16 16.18
N SER A 364 0.93 2.49 17.08
CA SER A 364 0.18 3.13 18.15
C SER A 364 1.10 3.86 19.12
N GLU A 365 2.28 3.30 19.43
CA GLU A 365 3.31 3.93 20.26
C GLU A 365 3.81 5.23 19.61
N ILE A 366 4.21 5.19 18.34
CA ILE A 366 4.69 6.38 17.61
C ILE A 366 3.68 7.53 17.61
N VAL A 367 2.40 7.22 17.42
CA VAL A 367 1.36 8.27 17.45
C VAL A 367 1.06 8.73 18.87
N ASN A 368 0.77 7.80 19.78
CA ASN A 368 0.19 8.14 21.08
C ASN A 368 1.24 8.64 22.10
N LYS A 369 2.48 8.18 22.00
CA LYS A 369 3.59 8.53 22.90
C LYS A 369 4.53 9.59 22.31
N HIS A 370 4.79 9.53 21.01
CA HIS A 370 5.71 10.49 20.37
C HIS A 370 5.00 11.64 19.67
N GLY A 371 3.65 11.64 19.63
CA GLY A 371 2.86 12.75 19.09
C GLY A 371 2.95 12.92 17.57
N VAL A 372 3.48 11.92 16.86
CA VAL A 372 3.63 11.94 15.41
C VAL A 372 2.28 11.62 14.76
N ILE A 373 1.85 12.40 13.77
CA ILE A 373 0.60 12.14 13.05
C ILE A 373 0.89 11.20 11.89
N TRP A 374 0.18 10.08 11.82
CA TRP A 374 0.43 9.06 10.81
C TRP A 374 -0.76 8.91 9.86
N VAL A 375 -0.54 9.25 8.60
CA VAL A 375 -1.51 9.23 7.51
C VAL A 375 -1.23 8.05 6.59
N CYS A 376 -2.26 7.25 6.31
CA CYS A 376 -2.13 6.00 5.58
C CYS A 376 -3.19 5.87 4.49
N SER A 377 -2.85 5.20 3.40
CA SER A 377 -3.82 4.78 2.39
C SER A 377 -4.83 3.77 2.96
N ALA A 378 -6.13 3.90 2.65
CA ALA A 378 -7.15 2.93 3.07
C ALA A 378 -7.07 1.58 2.31
N GLY A 379 -6.41 1.55 1.16
CA GLY A 379 -6.29 0.36 0.30
C GLY A 379 -7.09 0.45 -1.00
N ASN A 380 -6.76 -0.42 -1.95
CA ASN A 380 -7.32 -0.42 -3.31
C ASN A 380 -8.14 -1.69 -3.60
N GLU A 381 -8.68 -2.31 -2.55
CA GLU A 381 -9.32 -3.62 -2.63
C GLU A 381 -10.85 -3.58 -2.74
N GLY A 382 -11.48 -2.41 -2.84
CA GLY A 382 -12.92 -2.28 -3.05
C GLY A 382 -13.43 -2.90 -4.37
N PRO A 383 -14.76 -2.87 -4.63
CA PRO A 383 -15.77 -2.11 -3.92
C PRO A 383 -16.40 -2.84 -2.74
N ALA A 384 -16.23 -4.15 -2.51
CA ALA A 384 -16.87 -4.83 -1.37
C ALA A 384 -16.55 -4.15 -0.02
N LEU A 385 -17.44 -4.28 0.95
CA LEU A 385 -17.20 -3.82 2.32
C LEU A 385 -16.12 -4.68 2.99
N SER A 386 -15.56 -4.17 4.09
CA SER A 386 -14.50 -4.85 4.84
C SER A 386 -13.25 -5.13 4.01
N THR A 387 -12.94 -4.22 3.09
CA THR A 387 -11.76 -4.28 2.21
C THR A 387 -10.65 -3.31 2.64
N VAL A 388 -10.85 -2.51 3.70
CA VAL A 388 -9.78 -1.69 4.30
C VAL A 388 -8.73 -2.62 4.91
N GLY A 389 -7.48 -2.43 4.51
CA GLY A 389 -6.34 -3.24 4.94
C GLY A 389 -5.46 -2.57 5.99
N SER A 390 -4.35 -3.23 6.31
CA SER A 390 -3.23 -2.65 7.03
C SER A 390 -2.45 -1.67 6.13
N PRO A 391 -1.94 -0.56 6.66
CA PRO A 391 -2.08 -0.09 8.04
C PRO A 391 -3.30 0.83 8.23
N GLY A 392 -3.90 1.37 7.16
CA GLY A 392 -4.95 2.40 7.27
C GLY A 392 -6.18 2.00 8.09
N GLY A 393 -6.53 0.71 8.13
CA GLY A 393 -7.66 0.17 8.90
C GLY A 393 -7.28 -0.58 10.17
N THR A 394 -6.01 -0.64 10.56
CA THR A 394 -5.58 -1.51 11.68
C THR A 394 -5.71 -0.87 13.04
N THR A 395 -5.48 0.42 13.24
CA THR A 395 -5.64 1.01 14.58
C THR A 395 -6.24 2.41 14.55
N SER A 396 -6.90 2.79 15.64
CA SER A 396 -7.50 4.12 15.81
C SER A 396 -6.45 5.26 15.87
N ALA A 397 -5.17 4.93 16.06
CA ALA A 397 -4.09 5.89 16.00
C ALA A 397 -3.85 6.43 14.56
N LEU A 398 -4.15 5.63 13.53
CA LEU A 398 -3.82 5.95 12.14
C LEU A 398 -4.96 6.64 11.38
N LEU A 399 -4.61 7.58 10.50
CA LEU A 399 -5.57 8.27 9.62
C LEU A 399 -5.65 7.57 8.27
N GLY A 400 -6.57 6.59 8.14
CA GLY A 400 -6.86 5.91 6.88
C GLY A 400 -7.63 6.79 5.88
N VAL A 401 -7.09 6.95 4.66
CA VAL A 401 -7.60 7.89 3.64
C VAL A 401 -8.16 7.16 2.41
N GLY A 402 -9.44 7.41 2.10
CA GLY A 402 -10.13 6.93 0.90
C GLY A 402 -9.85 7.79 -0.34
N ALA A 403 -9.97 7.21 -1.54
CA ALA A 403 -9.61 7.84 -2.81
C ALA A 403 -10.82 8.39 -3.57
N ALA A 404 -10.94 9.72 -3.61
CA ALA A 404 -11.94 10.43 -4.38
C ALA A 404 -11.42 10.84 -5.77
N VAL A 405 -12.33 11.02 -6.72
CA VAL A 405 -12.07 11.57 -8.05
C VAL A 405 -13.05 12.71 -8.33
N SER A 406 -12.51 13.90 -8.62
CA SER A 406 -13.31 15.09 -8.89
C SER A 406 -13.55 15.28 -10.40
N PRO A 407 -14.59 16.07 -10.80
CA PRO A 407 -14.81 16.39 -12.20
C PRO A 407 -13.60 17.06 -12.88
N GLU A 408 -12.84 17.87 -12.14
CA GLU A 408 -11.63 18.52 -12.65
C GLU A 408 -10.52 17.50 -12.91
N MET A 409 -10.28 16.57 -11.98
CA MET A 409 -9.34 15.46 -12.18
C MET A 409 -9.74 14.62 -13.40
N MET A 410 -11.02 14.26 -13.54
CA MET A 410 -11.53 13.51 -14.68
C MET A 410 -11.20 14.20 -16.01
N ALA A 411 -11.38 15.52 -16.08
CA ALA A 411 -11.11 16.29 -17.28
C ALA A 411 -9.60 16.42 -17.57
N VAL A 412 -8.81 16.84 -16.57
CA VAL A 412 -7.40 17.23 -16.76
C VAL A 412 -6.46 16.03 -16.76
N GLN A 413 -6.61 15.13 -15.79
CA GLN A 413 -5.70 14.01 -15.61
C GLN A 413 -6.05 12.85 -16.54
N TYR A 414 -7.35 12.56 -16.71
CA TYR A 414 -7.81 11.37 -17.42
C TYR A 414 -8.33 11.64 -18.83
N SER A 415 -8.38 12.91 -19.26
CA SER A 415 -8.97 13.29 -20.55
C SER A 415 -10.38 12.73 -20.74
N LEU A 416 -11.15 12.61 -19.65
CA LEU A 416 -12.47 11.97 -19.68
C LEU A 416 -13.44 12.86 -20.46
N ARG A 417 -14.03 12.28 -21.50
CA ARG A 417 -14.85 13.03 -22.48
C ARG A 417 -16.08 13.71 -21.86
N ARG A 418 -16.63 13.13 -20.79
CA ARG A 418 -17.77 13.66 -20.03
C ARG A 418 -17.50 13.45 -18.53
N PRO A 419 -16.86 14.42 -17.86
CA PRO A 419 -16.76 14.42 -16.41
C PRO A 419 -18.15 14.36 -15.78
N HIS A 420 -18.28 13.62 -14.69
CA HIS A 420 -19.49 13.51 -13.90
C HIS A 420 -19.20 13.97 -12.46
N ASP A 421 -20.20 13.88 -11.60
CA ASP A 421 -20.11 14.33 -10.21
C ASP A 421 -18.94 13.69 -9.45
N GLU A 422 -18.43 14.42 -8.47
CA GLU A 422 -17.42 13.97 -7.51
C GLU A 422 -17.86 12.65 -6.88
N THR A 423 -16.96 11.67 -6.93
CA THR A 423 -17.25 10.31 -6.45
C THR A 423 -16.00 9.63 -5.89
N GLN A 424 -16.15 8.43 -5.36
CA GLN A 424 -15.03 7.58 -4.97
C GLN A 424 -14.58 6.71 -6.15
N TYR A 425 -13.28 6.43 -6.26
CA TYR A 425 -12.82 5.40 -7.19
C TYR A 425 -13.51 4.08 -6.85
N THR A 426 -13.96 3.36 -7.88
CA THR A 426 -14.69 2.08 -7.69
C THR A 426 -13.86 1.03 -6.97
N TRP A 427 -12.53 1.08 -7.08
CA TRP A 427 -11.61 0.17 -6.42
C TRP A 427 -11.15 0.64 -5.04
N SER A 428 -11.46 1.87 -4.60
CA SER A 428 -11.06 2.33 -3.25
C SER A 428 -11.63 1.39 -2.19
N SER A 429 -10.81 0.94 -1.25
CA SER A 429 -11.25 0.09 -0.15
C SER A 429 -12.34 0.77 0.69
N ARG A 430 -13.20 -0.04 1.30
CA ARG A 430 -14.40 0.41 2.02
C ARG A 430 -14.54 -0.31 3.34
N GLY A 431 -14.96 0.45 4.35
CA GLY A 431 -15.28 -0.06 5.67
C GLY A 431 -16.52 -0.96 5.70
N PRO A 432 -16.99 -1.36 6.88
CA PRO A 432 -16.23 -1.32 8.13
C PRO A 432 -15.11 -2.38 8.11
N THR A 433 -14.06 -2.21 8.90
CA THR A 433 -13.06 -3.26 9.18
C THR A 433 -13.72 -4.45 9.89
N ALA A 434 -13.01 -5.59 9.99
CA ALA A 434 -13.56 -6.81 10.61
C ALA A 434 -13.97 -6.63 12.08
N ASP A 435 -13.35 -5.69 12.79
CA ASP A 435 -13.65 -5.31 14.18
C ASP A 435 -14.63 -4.13 14.29
N GLY A 436 -15.31 -3.76 13.20
CA GLY A 436 -16.43 -2.81 13.19
C GLY A 436 -16.06 -1.33 13.15
N ASP A 437 -14.78 -0.97 13.15
CA ASP A 437 -14.34 0.39 12.84
C ASP A 437 -14.66 0.75 11.38
N LEU A 438 -14.77 2.03 11.05
CA LEU A 438 -14.94 2.42 9.63
C LEU A 438 -13.69 2.15 8.80
N GLY A 439 -12.49 2.19 9.38
CA GLY A 439 -11.21 2.09 8.70
C GLY A 439 -10.87 3.34 7.85
N VAL A 440 -11.80 3.76 6.97
CA VAL A 440 -11.72 5.04 6.27
C VAL A 440 -12.14 6.16 7.21
N VAL A 441 -11.19 7.01 7.60
CA VAL A 441 -11.47 8.17 8.46
C VAL A 441 -12.08 9.30 7.63
N PHE A 442 -11.46 9.62 6.50
CA PHE A 442 -11.93 10.62 5.53
C PHE A 442 -11.38 10.31 4.14
N SER A 443 -11.74 11.15 3.17
CA SER A 443 -11.30 11.02 1.77
C SER A 443 -10.49 12.23 1.32
N ALA A 444 -9.63 11.99 0.34
CA ALA A 444 -8.88 13.02 -0.39
C ALA A 444 -8.78 12.64 -1.89
N PRO A 445 -8.39 13.58 -2.77
CA PRO A 445 -8.14 13.31 -4.18
C PRO A 445 -7.15 12.15 -4.40
N GLY A 446 -7.57 11.10 -5.10
CA GLY A 446 -6.82 9.87 -5.30
C GLY A 446 -6.01 9.79 -6.60
N GLY A 447 -5.82 10.91 -7.29
CA GLY A 447 -5.08 10.99 -8.55
C GLY A 447 -4.29 12.29 -8.64
N ALA A 448 -3.05 12.21 -9.14
CA ALA A 448 -2.19 13.37 -9.31
C ALA A 448 -1.17 13.14 -10.43
N ILE A 449 -0.77 14.24 -11.07
CA ILE A 449 0.40 14.31 -11.95
C ILE A 449 1.51 14.96 -11.13
N SER A 450 2.50 14.15 -10.73
CA SER A 450 3.54 14.51 -9.76
C SER A 450 4.92 14.05 -10.26
N PRO A 451 6.02 14.63 -9.74
CA PRO A 451 7.38 14.24 -10.12
C PRO A 451 7.67 12.76 -9.91
N VAL A 452 8.55 12.19 -10.74
CA VAL A 452 9.03 10.80 -10.63
C VAL A 452 10.55 10.76 -10.80
N PRO A 453 11.24 9.66 -10.45
CA PRO A 453 12.69 9.59 -10.55
C PRO A 453 13.21 9.77 -11.97
N ASN A 454 14.43 10.30 -12.09
CA ASN A 454 15.03 10.60 -13.40
C ASN A 454 15.25 9.34 -14.27
N TRP A 455 15.53 8.19 -13.67
CA TRP A 455 15.69 6.90 -14.38
C TRP A 455 14.43 6.44 -15.13
N THR A 456 13.27 7.03 -14.82
CA THR A 456 11.99 6.79 -15.53
C THR A 456 11.89 7.53 -16.87
N LEU A 457 12.86 8.40 -17.18
CA LEU A 457 12.95 9.20 -18.41
C LEU A 457 11.77 10.16 -18.63
N GLN A 458 11.07 10.55 -17.57
CA GLN A 458 9.99 11.54 -17.61
C GLN A 458 10.03 12.42 -16.34
N PRO A 459 9.67 13.71 -16.41
CA PRO A 459 9.71 14.59 -15.25
C PRO A 459 8.52 14.38 -14.30
N ASN A 460 7.36 13.97 -14.82
CA ASN A 460 6.13 13.77 -14.06
C ASN A 460 5.35 12.58 -14.61
N MET A 461 4.55 11.93 -13.76
CA MET A 461 3.67 10.82 -14.16
C MET A 461 2.28 10.97 -13.54
N LEU A 462 1.23 10.53 -14.25
CA LEU A 462 -0.09 10.33 -13.67
C LEU A 462 -0.11 9.00 -12.90
N MET A 463 -0.37 9.06 -11.59
CA MET A 463 -0.68 7.88 -10.79
C MET A 463 -2.03 8.05 -10.09
N ASN A 464 -2.66 6.92 -9.75
CA ASN A 464 -3.87 6.91 -8.94
C ASN A 464 -3.89 5.75 -7.97
N GLY A 465 -4.51 5.99 -6.82
CA GLY A 465 -4.48 5.11 -5.66
C GLY A 465 -5.00 5.83 -4.43
N THR A 466 -5.43 5.08 -3.43
CA THR A 466 -5.44 5.63 -2.04
C THR A 466 -4.04 6.08 -1.62
N SER A 467 -3.00 5.53 -2.26
CA SER A 467 -1.61 5.96 -2.22
C SER A 467 -1.35 7.41 -2.67
N MET A 468 -2.24 8.03 -3.47
CA MET A 468 -2.17 9.45 -3.83
C MET A 468 -3.09 10.31 -2.95
N ALA A 469 -4.18 9.72 -2.43
CA ALA A 469 -5.06 10.39 -1.47
C ALA A 469 -4.38 10.62 -0.11
N SER A 470 -3.62 9.63 0.37
CA SER A 470 -2.84 9.74 1.61
C SER A 470 -1.87 10.93 1.61
N PRO A 471 -0.97 11.10 0.63
CA PRO A 471 -0.05 12.25 0.62
C PRO A 471 -0.75 13.57 0.37
N ASN A 472 -1.88 13.59 -0.36
CA ASN A 472 -2.69 14.80 -0.50
C ASN A 472 -3.22 15.26 0.87
N ALA A 473 -3.80 14.35 1.64
CA ALA A 473 -4.25 14.63 3.00
C ALA A 473 -3.07 14.98 3.93
N CYS A 474 -1.96 14.23 3.87
CA CYS A 474 -0.78 14.45 4.70
C CYS A 474 -0.16 15.83 4.48
N GLY A 475 0.01 16.24 3.21
CA GLY A 475 0.48 17.58 2.89
C GLY A 475 -0.51 18.67 3.33
N GLY A 476 -1.82 18.46 3.19
CA GLY A 476 -2.82 19.36 3.77
C GLY A 476 -2.73 19.49 5.29
N ILE A 477 -2.45 18.40 6.00
CA ILE A 477 -2.24 18.41 7.46
C ILE A 477 -0.93 19.14 7.82
N ALA A 478 0.12 19.01 7.01
CA ALA A 478 1.36 19.76 7.22
C ALA A 478 1.14 21.29 7.19
N LEU A 479 0.19 21.78 6.41
CA LEU A 479 -0.21 23.20 6.42
C LEU A 479 -0.80 23.62 7.77
N LEU A 480 -1.69 22.80 8.34
CA LEU A 480 -2.26 23.04 9.68
C LEU A 480 -1.15 23.08 10.74
N LEU A 481 -0.24 22.11 10.71
CA LEU A 481 0.86 22.05 11.68
C LEU A 481 1.81 23.24 11.52
N SER A 482 2.08 23.68 10.29
CA SER A 482 2.90 24.86 10.01
C SER A 482 2.28 26.12 10.64
N GLY A 483 0.96 26.33 10.47
CA GLY A 483 0.25 27.43 11.12
C GLY A 483 0.25 27.33 12.65
N MET A 484 -0.01 26.15 13.21
CA MET A 484 0.00 25.95 14.67
C MET A 484 1.38 26.24 15.28
N LYS A 485 2.45 25.77 14.63
CA LYS A 485 3.84 26.04 15.05
C LYS A 485 4.19 27.52 14.93
N ALA A 486 3.78 28.18 13.85
CA ALA A 486 4.02 29.61 13.66
C ALA A 486 3.33 30.47 14.73
N GLU A 487 2.15 30.06 15.21
CA GLU A 487 1.44 30.73 16.31
C GLU A 487 1.89 30.26 17.71
N GLY A 488 2.83 29.32 17.81
CA GLY A 488 3.28 28.74 19.09
C GLY A 488 2.19 27.98 19.84
N LYS A 489 1.17 27.47 19.12
CA LYS A 489 0.06 26.71 19.70
C LYS A 489 0.39 25.23 19.76
N PRO A 490 0.21 24.56 20.91
CA PRO A 490 0.40 23.13 20.98
C PRO A 490 -0.68 22.41 20.16
N TYR A 491 -0.29 21.30 19.55
CA TYR A 491 -1.19 20.37 18.90
C TYR A 491 -0.88 18.95 19.36
N SER A 492 -1.82 18.04 19.11
CA SER A 492 -1.64 16.60 19.27
C SER A 492 -2.33 15.86 18.14
N PRO A 493 -1.96 14.60 17.86
CA PRO A 493 -2.64 13.81 16.84
C PRO A 493 -4.15 13.76 17.01
N GLN A 494 -4.64 13.65 18.25
CA GLN A 494 -6.07 13.63 18.51
C GLN A 494 -6.76 14.97 18.23
N THR A 495 -6.15 16.10 18.60
CA THR A 495 -6.75 17.42 18.35
C THR A 495 -6.89 17.68 16.85
N VAL A 496 -5.86 17.34 16.06
CA VAL A 496 -5.89 17.44 14.60
C VAL A 496 -6.91 16.47 14.02
N ARG A 497 -6.91 15.19 14.42
CA ARG A 497 -7.91 14.20 14.01
C ARG A 497 -9.33 14.74 14.21
N LYS A 498 -9.65 15.30 15.38
CA LYS A 498 -10.99 15.80 15.68
C LYS A 498 -11.37 17.01 14.83
N ALA A 499 -10.43 17.91 14.57
CA ALA A 499 -10.65 19.03 13.65
C ALA A 499 -11.03 18.52 12.26
N LEU A 500 -10.28 17.55 11.72
CA LEU A 500 -10.54 16.97 10.41
C LEU A 500 -11.88 16.20 10.36
N GLU A 501 -12.13 15.32 11.34
CA GLU A 501 -13.35 14.50 11.41
C GLU A 501 -14.63 15.36 11.51
N ASN A 502 -14.57 16.48 12.22
CA ASN A 502 -15.74 17.32 12.50
C ASN A 502 -15.97 18.40 11.42
N THR A 503 -15.03 18.60 10.49
CA THR A 503 -15.10 19.64 9.45
C THR A 503 -15.08 19.09 8.02
N ALA A 504 -14.82 17.79 7.84
CA ALA A 504 -14.90 17.14 6.54
C ALA A 504 -16.26 17.36 5.85
N ARG A 505 -16.23 17.56 4.53
CA ARG A 505 -17.42 17.81 3.70
C ARG A 505 -17.95 16.48 3.15
N PRO A 506 -19.19 16.07 3.47
CA PRO A 506 -19.80 14.89 2.86
C PRO A 506 -19.93 15.05 1.34
N MET A 507 -19.51 14.04 0.60
CA MET A 507 -19.77 13.89 -0.83
C MET A 507 -21.16 13.29 -1.03
N ARG A 508 -21.92 13.89 -1.95
CA ARG A 508 -23.34 13.58 -2.17
C ARG A 508 -23.51 12.16 -2.72
N GLY A 509 -24.47 11.42 -2.17
CA GLY A 509 -24.86 10.11 -2.70
C GLY A 509 -23.91 8.96 -2.38
N LEU A 510 -22.87 9.19 -1.57
CA LEU A 510 -21.94 8.15 -1.13
C LEU A 510 -22.23 7.71 0.31
N ASP A 511 -22.11 6.41 0.57
CA ASP A 511 -22.20 5.85 1.92
C ASP A 511 -20.96 6.19 2.78
N VAL A 512 -21.12 6.12 4.10
CA VAL A 512 -20.05 6.38 5.09
C VAL A 512 -18.87 5.42 4.96
N PHE A 513 -19.10 4.18 4.51
CA PHE A 513 -18.04 3.18 4.36
C PHE A 513 -17.06 3.55 3.25
N SER A 514 -17.55 4.29 2.25
CA SER A 514 -16.80 4.76 1.11
C SER A 514 -16.01 6.02 1.39
N GLN A 515 -16.59 6.96 2.15
CA GLN A 515 -16.01 8.29 2.31
C GLN A 515 -15.50 8.62 3.70
N GLY A 516 -15.77 7.77 4.70
CA GLY A 516 -15.58 8.11 6.11
C GLY A 516 -16.40 9.34 6.47
N ARG A 517 -15.74 10.36 7.01
CA ARG A 517 -16.37 11.67 7.33
C ARG A 517 -16.55 12.60 6.12
N GLY A 518 -16.09 12.19 4.93
CA GLY A 518 -16.19 12.97 3.69
C GLY A 518 -14.84 13.48 3.22
N MET A 519 -14.86 14.43 2.28
CA MET A 519 -13.66 15.10 1.77
C MET A 519 -13.06 16.00 2.85
N ILE A 520 -11.78 15.82 3.17
CA ILE A 520 -11.04 16.68 4.11
C ILE A 520 -11.15 18.17 3.71
N GLN A 521 -11.27 19.10 4.67
CA GLN A 521 -11.30 20.55 4.42
C GLN A 521 -10.29 21.25 5.33
N ILE A 522 -9.14 21.66 4.78
CA ILE A 522 -8.02 22.21 5.55
C ILE A 522 -8.35 23.58 6.14
N ASP A 523 -8.98 24.46 5.37
CA ASP A 523 -9.43 25.76 5.84
C ASP A 523 -10.44 25.67 6.99
N ALA A 524 -11.44 24.80 6.86
CA ALA A 524 -12.42 24.58 7.92
C ALA A 524 -11.81 23.92 9.18
N ALA A 525 -10.87 23.00 9.00
CA ALA A 525 -10.14 22.37 10.11
C ALA A 525 -9.27 23.39 10.86
N TRP A 526 -8.65 24.34 10.16
CA TRP A 526 -7.95 25.45 10.78
C TRP A 526 -8.89 26.30 11.63
N ASP A 527 -10.01 26.76 11.09
CA ASP A 527 -11.01 27.54 11.83
C ASP A 527 -11.48 26.81 13.10
N TYR A 528 -11.66 25.50 13.02
CA TYR A 528 -11.98 24.66 14.17
C TYR A 528 -10.89 24.68 15.24
N LEU A 529 -9.61 24.49 14.84
CA LEU A 529 -8.48 24.52 15.77
C LEU A 529 -8.28 25.90 16.42
N GLN A 530 -8.61 26.97 15.70
CA GLN A 530 -8.56 28.33 16.23
C GLN A 530 -9.70 28.61 17.22
N ARG A 531 -10.88 27.99 17.01
CA ARG A 531 -12.07 28.21 17.83
C ARG A 531 -12.06 27.41 19.14
N PHE A 532 -11.57 26.17 19.12
CA PHE A 532 -11.72 25.24 20.25
C PHE A 532 -10.37 24.85 20.85
N ALA A 533 -10.19 25.19 22.14
CA ALA A 533 -9.03 24.76 22.90
C ALA A 533 -9.03 23.23 23.15
N PRO A 534 -7.87 22.59 23.36
CA PRO A 534 -7.78 21.22 23.86
C PRO A 534 -8.62 21.02 25.14
N TYR A 535 -9.15 19.80 25.35
CA TYR A 535 -9.94 19.48 26.56
C TYR A 535 -9.10 19.58 27.84
N THR A 536 -7.81 19.32 27.72
CA THR A 536 -6.83 19.18 28.80
C THR A 536 -5.51 19.82 28.35
N LYS A 537 -4.62 20.10 29.29
CA LYS A 537 -3.26 20.60 28.99
C LYS A 537 -2.42 19.51 28.34
N SER A 538 -2.47 18.30 28.89
CA SER A 538 -1.80 17.15 28.28
C SER A 538 -2.63 16.58 27.13
N PRO A 539 -2.00 15.98 26.10
CA PRO A 539 -2.73 15.27 25.05
C PRO A 539 -3.66 14.21 25.64
N LEU A 540 -4.92 14.22 25.19
CA LEU A 540 -5.98 13.31 25.62
C LEU A 540 -6.65 12.71 24.38
N ARG A 541 -6.82 11.39 24.40
CA ARG A 541 -7.63 10.65 23.42
C ARG A 541 -8.76 9.87 24.10
N PHE A 542 -9.72 9.43 23.30
CA PHE A 542 -10.84 8.62 23.76
C PHE A 542 -10.84 7.32 22.99
N GLU A 543 -10.59 6.22 23.68
CA GLU A 543 -10.61 4.87 23.12
C GLU A 543 -12.00 4.26 23.30
N VAL A 544 -12.53 3.68 22.22
CA VAL A 544 -13.83 3.00 22.21
C VAL A 544 -13.57 1.51 22.04
N ARG A 545 -14.12 0.70 22.96
CA ARG A 545 -13.98 -0.75 22.97
C ARG A 545 -15.33 -1.41 23.19
N VAL A 546 -15.52 -2.58 22.60
CA VAL A 546 -16.69 -3.45 22.80
C VAL A 546 -16.21 -4.77 23.43
N PRO A 547 -16.08 -4.87 24.77
CA PRO A 547 -15.50 -6.05 25.42
C PRO A 547 -16.17 -7.37 25.09
N GLY A 548 -17.49 -7.34 24.84
CA GLY A 548 -18.26 -8.53 24.42
C GLY A 548 -17.92 -9.05 23.02
N ARG A 549 -17.08 -8.34 22.26
CA ARG A 549 -16.65 -8.68 20.90
C ARG A 549 -15.13 -8.58 20.76
N ASP A 550 -14.39 -9.17 21.70
CA ASP A 550 -12.92 -9.25 21.64
C ASP A 550 -12.26 -7.85 21.52
N ASP A 551 -12.76 -6.92 22.33
CA ASP A 551 -12.33 -5.52 22.39
C ASP A 551 -12.35 -4.77 21.04
N ALA A 552 -13.26 -5.19 20.15
CA ALA A 552 -13.55 -4.54 18.88
C ALA A 552 -13.79 -3.03 19.01
N ARG A 553 -13.39 -2.27 17.98
CA ARG A 553 -13.56 -0.81 17.91
C ARG A 553 -14.98 -0.38 17.52
N GLY A 554 -15.83 -1.31 17.06
CA GLY A 554 -17.23 -1.06 16.71
C GLY A 554 -18.14 -2.28 16.87
N ILE A 555 -19.45 -2.06 16.70
CA ILE A 555 -20.44 -3.14 16.69
C ILE A 555 -20.72 -3.51 15.23
N TYR A 556 -20.28 -4.69 14.81
CA TYR A 556 -20.52 -5.20 13.46
C TYR A 556 -21.27 -6.53 13.50
N LEU A 557 -22.54 -6.51 13.10
CA LEU A 557 -23.39 -7.68 12.98
C LEU A 557 -23.54 -8.01 11.50
N ARG A 558 -22.98 -9.14 11.04
CA ARG A 558 -22.96 -9.47 9.61
C ARG A 558 -23.63 -10.79 9.27
N GLU A 559 -23.54 -11.76 10.16
CA GLU A 559 -24.02 -13.11 9.87
C GLU A 559 -25.54 -13.24 10.15
N PRO A 560 -26.25 -14.17 9.47
CA PRO A 560 -27.70 -14.30 9.65
C PRO A 560 -28.11 -14.49 11.12
N HIS A 561 -27.34 -15.28 11.87
CA HIS A 561 -27.61 -15.58 13.29
C HIS A 561 -27.31 -14.40 14.24
N GLU A 562 -26.62 -13.36 13.77
CA GLU A 562 -26.38 -12.13 14.54
C GLU A 562 -27.51 -11.10 14.35
N THR A 563 -28.33 -11.27 13.31
CA THR A 563 -29.38 -10.31 12.92
C THR A 563 -30.80 -10.83 13.12
N ASP A 564 -30.95 -12.04 13.67
CA ASP A 564 -32.25 -12.69 13.91
C ASP A 564 -32.96 -12.23 15.20
N ARG A 565 -32.25 -11.51 16.07
CA ARG A 565 -32.75 -11.04 17.36
C ARG A 565 -32.10 -9.72 17.78
N PRO A 566 -32.73 -8.92 18.65
CA PRO A 566 -32.07 -7.80 19.30
C PRO A 566 -30.93 -8.28 20.20
N CYS A 567 -29.83 -7.52 20.24
CA CYS A 567 -28.71 -7.76 21.14
C CYS A 567 -28.40 -6.54 22.00
N VAL A 568 -27.87 -6.78 23.19
CA VAL A 568 -27.30 -5.73 24.06
C VAL A 568 -25.80 -5.93 24.11
N GLN A 569 -25.04 -4.88 23.83
CA GLN A 569 -23.59 -4.87 23.87
C GLN A 569 -23.13 -3.84 24.91
N SER A 570 -22.15 -4.21 25.73
CA SER A 570 -21.46 -3.25 26.59
C SER A 570 -20.40 -2.52 25.77
N VAL A 571 -20.46 -1.19 25.76
CA VAL A 571 -19.45 -0.33 25.14
C VAL A 571 -18.69 0.37 26.24
N ARG A 572 -17.36 0.37 26.16
CA ARG A 572 -16.46 1.06 27.07
C ARG A 572 -15.79 2.22 26.36
N VAL A 573 -15.77 3.38 27.01
CA VAL A 573 -15.03 4.56 26.54
C VAL A 573 -14.02 4.95 27.59
N ASP A 574 -12.75 5.00 27.20
CA ASP A 574 -11.62 5.30 28.07
C ASP A 574 -10.95 6.61 27.65
N PRO A 575 -10.95 7.65 28.51
CA PRO A 575 -10.09 8.83 28.34
C PRO A 575 -8.65 8.45 28.64
N VAL A 576 -7.82 8.38 27.61
CA VAL A 576 -6.41 8.02 27.74
C VAL A 576 -5.54 9.26 27.57
N PHE A 577 -4.94 9.66 28.68
CA PHE A 577 -3.96 10.74 28.72
C PHE A 577 -2.61 10.26 28.18
N HIS A 578 -1.81 11.20 27.68
CA HIS A 578 -0.38 10.96 27.47
C HIS A 578 0.28 10.40 28.74
N GLU A 579 1.30 9.54 28.59
CA GLU A 579 1.96 8.90 29.73
C GLU A 579 2.58 9.92 30.70
N ASP A 580 3.16 11.00 30.16
CA ASP A 580 3.74 12.11 30.93
C ASP A 580 2.71 13.07 31.57
N ALA A 581 1.41 12.83 31.39
CA ALA A 581 0.39 13.71 31.96
C ALA A 581 0.40 13.67 33.50
N ASP A 582 0.27 14.85 34.11
CA ASP A 582 0.26 15.00 35.57
C ASP A 582 -0.92 14.24 36.20
N ASN A 583 -0.65 13.49 37.27
CA ASN A 583 -1.69 12.75 37.98
C ASN A 583 -2.80 13.65 38.53
N ARG A 584 -2.49 14.90 38.88
CA ARG A 584 -3.46 15.92 39.29
C ARG A 584 -4.46 16.21 38.17
N GLU A 585 -3.99 16.34 36.94
CA GLU A 585 -4.84 16.56 35.77
C GLU A 585 -5.76 15.37 35.52
N LYS A 586 -5.25 14.14 35.68
CA LYS A 586 -6.05 12.91 35.59
C LYS A 586 -7.13 12.84 36.67
N VAL A 587 -6.83 13.25 37.91
CA VAL A 587 -7.79 13.27 39.03
C VAL A 587 -8.86 14.34 38.84
N GLU A 588 -8.50 15.50 38.28
CA GLU A 588 -9.41 16.62 38.04
C GLU A 588 -10.25 16.44 36.76
N PHE A 589 -9.96 15.43 35.94
CA PHE A 589 -10.68 15.18 34.70
C PHE A 589 -12.08 14.61 34.94
N GLU A 590 -13.07 15.41 34.59
CA GLU A 590 -14.47 15.03 34.51
C GLU A 590 -15.09 15.70 33.28
N LEU A 591 -15.72 14.90 32.42
CA LEU A 591 -16.36 15.37 31.20
C LEU A 591 -17.80 14.88 31.12
N PRO A 592 -18.79 15.75 31.32
CA PRO A 592 -20.20 15.44 31.09
C PRO A 592 -20.47 15.24 29.60
N ILE A 593 -20.94 14.06 29.22
CA ILE A 593 -21.23 13.68 27.84
C ILE A 593 -22.74 13.50 27.65
N THR A 594 -23.26 14.08 26.57
CA THR A 594 -24.57 13.75 26.01
C THR A 594 -24.38 12.74 24.88
N LEU A 595 -25.12 11.64 24.94
CA LEU A 595 -25.09 10.57 23.95
C LEU A 595 -26.29 10.70 23.01
N GLU A 596 -26.03 10.52 21.72
CA GLU A 596 -27.07 10.52 20.68
C GLU A 596 -26.85 9.32 19.76
N ALA A 597 -27.88 8.49 19.58
CA ALA A 597 -27.90 7.48 18.53
C ALA A 597 -28.48 8.09 17.24
N THR A 598 -27.81 7.91 16.11
CA THR A 598 -28.28 8.47 14.83
C THR A 598 -29.51 7.76 14.26
N GLU A 599 -29.82 6.55 14.74
CA GLU A 599 -30.89 5.71 14.23
C GLU A 599 -31.73 5.11 15.35
N ARG A 600 -33.02 4.92 15.09
CA ARG A 600 -34.00 4.47 16.11
C ARG A 600 -33.91 2.99 16.48
N TRP A 601 -33.25 2.18 15.65
CA TRP A 601 -32.99 0.76 15.93
C TRP A 601 -31.75 0.55 16.82
N VAL A 602 -31.13 1.65 17.26
CA VAL A 602 -30.11 1.68 18.30
C VAL A 602 -30.65 2.47 19.49
N GLU A 603 -30.61 1.86 20.67
CA GLU A 603 -30.99 2.50 21.93
C GLU A 603 -29.76 2.62 22.83
N VAL A 604 -29.58 3.80 23.42
CA VAL A 604 -28.48 4.14 24.33
C VAL A 604 -29.01 5.09 25.41
N ALA A 605 -28.36 5.14 26.57
CA ALA A 605 -28.64 6.16 27.57
C ALA A 605 -28.33 7.57 27.04
N ASP A 606 -29.04 8.60 27.52
CA ASP A 606 -28.86 9.99 27.05
C ASP A 606 -27.59 10.67 27.57
N HIS A 607 -27.07 10.20 28.71
CA HIS A 607 -26.00 10.88 29.44
C HIS A 607 -24.97 9.92 29.99
N LEU A 608 -23.72 10.37 29.98
CA LEU A 608 -22.57 9.67 30.52
C LEU A 608 -21.65 10.69 31.18
N LEU A 609 -21.31 10.50 32.45
CA LEU A 609 -20.21 11.26 33.05
C LEU A 609 -18.92 10.46 32.85
N LEU A 610 -17.95 11.04 32.17
CA LEU A 610 -16.69 10.38 31.82
C LEU A 610 -15.57 10.90 32.72
N MET A 611 -14.93 10.00 33.45
CA MET A 611 -13.79 10.28 34.33
C MET A 611 -12.57 9.51 33.85
N HIS A 612 -11.38 9.79 34.38
CA HIS A 612 -10.14 9.15 33.93
C HIS A 612 -10.18 7.61 33.90
N GLY A 613 -10.87 6.97 34.85
CA GLY A 613 -11.01 5.50 34.90
C GLY A 613 -11.87 4.87 33.80
N GLY A 614 -12.37 5.67 32.86
CA GLY A 614 -13.28 5.26 31.80
C GLY A 614 -14.65 4.87 32.32
N ARG A 615 -15.57 4.60 31.39
CA ARG A 615 -16.93 4.18 31.74
C ARG A 615 -17.53 3.27 30.68
N SER A 616 -18.28 2.28 31.15
CA SER A 616 -19.09 1.42 30.30
C SER A 616 -20.56 1.82 30.34
N PHE A 617 -21.24 1.64 29.20
CA PHE A 617 -22.68 1.78 29.07
C PHE A 617 -23.22 0.71 28.11
N GLU A 618 -24.50 0.38 28.25
CA GLU A 618 -25.15 -0.61 27.40
C GLU A 618 -25.73 0.04 26.14
N VAL A 619 -25.59 -0.67 25.03
CA VAL A 619 -26.16 -0.32 23.73
C VAL A 619 -27.03 -1.47 23.27
N ARG A 620 -28.32 -1.20 23.03
CA ARG A 620 -29.24 -2.18 22.45
C ARG A 620 -29.35 -1.92 20.95
N VAL A 621 -29.13 -2.97 20.16
CA VAL A 621 -29.27 -2.95 18.70
C VAL A 621 -30.38 -3.91 18.31
N ASP A 622 -31.41 -3.42 17.60
CA ASP A 622 -32.53 -4.23 17.11
C ASP A 622 -32.50 -4.35 15.57
N PRO A 623 -31.86 -5.40 15.02
CA PRO A 623 -31.78 -5.60 13.58
C PRO A 623 -33.05 -6.22 12.97
N THR A 624 -34.01 -6.67 13.79
CA THR A 624 -35.09 -7.58 13.34
C THR A 624 -36.09 -6.94 12.38
N ARG A 625 -36.20 -5.61 12.42
CA ARG A 625 -37.12 -4.81 11.60
C ARG A 625 -36.44 -4.13 10.41
N LEU A 626 -35.13 -4.30 10.26
CA LEU A 626 -34.40 -3.74 9.13
C LEU A 626 -34.72 -4.52 7.86
N GLU A 627 -34.75 -3.86 6.70
CA GLU A 627 -34.85 -4.55 5.41
C GLU A 627 -33.53 -5.26 5.05
N PRO A 628 -33.53 -6.27 4.17
CA PRO A 628 -32.27 -6.84 3.67
C PRO A 628 -31.36 -5.76 3.07
N GLY A 629 -30.08 -5.78 3.44
CA GLY A 629 -29.13 -4.73 3.06
C GLY A 629 -28.12 -4.42 4.16
N VAL A 630 -27.32 -3.37 3.93
CA VAL A 630 -26.43 -2.80 4.94
C VAL A 630 -27.08 -1.56 5.56
N HIS A 631 -27.00 -1.46 6.88
CA HIS A 631 -27.52 -0.37 7.67
C HIS A 631 -26.41 0.14 8.58
N TYR A 632 -26.31 1.45 8.71
CA TYR A 632 -25.31 2.11 9.53
C TYR A 632 -25.97 3.02 10.54
N ALA A 633 -25.50 2.95 11.78
CA ALA A 633 -25.77 3.91 12.82
C ALA A 633 -24.47 4.26 13.54
N GLU A 634 -24.49 5.35 14.28
CA GLU A 634 -23.44 5.66 15.22
C GLU A 634 -24.02 6.22 16.51
N ILE A 635 -23.31 5.97 17.60
CA ILE A 635 -23.53 6.69 18.86
C ILE A 635 -22.50 7.81 18.91
N ARG A 636 -22.97 9.05 19.06
CA ARG A 636 -22.15 10.24 19.16
C ARG A 636 -22.13 10.71 20.61
N GLY A 637 -20.93 10.83 21.18
CA GLY A 637 -20.74 11.46 22.48
C GLY A 637 -20.34 12.92 22.31
N TYR A 638 -21.17 13.85 22.76
CA TYR A 638 -20.92 15.29 22.74
C TYR A 638 -20.54 15.80 24.12
N ASP A 639 -19.59 16.74 24.20
CA ASP A 639 -19.37 17.53 25.41
C ASP A 639 -20.64 18.34 25.70
N ALA A 640 -21.29 18.07 26.83
CA ALA A 640 -22.54 18.74 27.18
C ALA A 640 -22.37 20.25 27.41
N GLY A 641 -21.16 20.71 27.76
CA GLY A 641 -20.85 22.11 27.94
C GLY A 641 -20.55 22.87 26.65
N GLN A 642 -20.11 22.16 25.59
CA GLN A 642 -19.75 22.73 24.29
C GLN A 642 -20.16 21.79 23.12
N PRO A 643 -21.47 21.53 22.92
CA PRO A 643 -21.94 20.60 21.89
C PRO A 643 -21.57 21.03 20.46
N GLU A 644 -21.36 22.34 20.24
CA GLU A 644 -20.94 22.91 18.96
C GLU A 644 -19.53 22.50 18.52
N ARG A 645 -18.73 21.93 19.42
CA ARG A 645 -17.44 21.30 19.10
C ARG A 645 -17.62 20.02 18.26
N GLY A 646 -18.84 19.48 18.21
CA GLY A 646 -19.12 18.20 17.57
C GLY A 646 -18.71 17.01 18.45
N PRO A 647 -18.89 15.78 17.93
CA PRO A 647 -18.66 14.57 18.72
C PRO A 647 -17.21 14.41 19.17
N VAL A 648 -17.04 14.12 20.46
CA VAL A 648 -15.78 13.80 21.13
C VAL A 648 -15.32 12.39 20.78
N PHE A 649 -16.24 11.44 20.86
CA PHE A 649 -16.05 10.06 20.41
C PHE A 649 -17.28 9.59 19.62
N ARG A 650 -17.09 8.51 18.87
CA ARG A 650 -18.14 7.88 18.07
C ARG A 650 -18.03 6.37 18.19
N VAL A 651 -19.16 5.69 18.32
CA VAL A 651 -19.24 4.22 18.33
C VAL A 651 -19.91 3.81 17.00
N PRO A 652 -19.15 3.28 16.03
CA PRO A 652 -19.74 2.82 14.77
C PRO A 652 -20.53 1.53 14.99
N ILE A 653 -21.73 1.47 14.39
CA ILE A 653 -22.63 0.32 14.45
C ILE A 653 -23.05 -0.03 13.03
N THR A 654 -22.59 -1.18 12.53
CA THR A 654 -22.95 -1.69 11.21
C THR A 654 -23.75 -2.97 11.33
N VAL A 655 -24.90 -3.02 10.67
CA VAL A 655 -25.74 -4.20 10.58
C VAL A 655 -25.89 -4.58 9.11
N VAL A 656 -25.46 -5.78 8.75
CA VAL A 656 -25.74 -6.37 7.44
C VAL A 656 -26.80 -7.44 7.63
N ARG A 657 -28.01 -7.18 7.11
CA ARG A 657 -29.11 -8.13 7.11
C ARG A 657 -29.15 -8.84 5.76
N PRO A 658 -28.75 -10.12 5.68
CA PRO A 658 -28.77 -10.84 4.42
C PRO A 658 -30.20 -11.24 4.03
N MET A 659 -30.47 -11.31 2.73
CA MET A 659 -31.69 -11.93 2.22
C MET A 659 -31.63 -13.44 2.45
N PRO A 660 -32.71 -14.06 2.96
CA PRO A 660 -32.81 -15.51 3.07
C PRO A 660 -32.88 -16.13 1.67
N VAL A 661 -32.37 -17.35 1.53
CA VAL A 661 -32.42 -18.14 0.30
C VAL A 661 -33.12 -19.46 0.59
N ASP A 662 -34.09 -19.83 -0.25
CA ASP A 662 -34.66 -21.18 -0.25
C ASP A 662 -33.73 -22.13 -1.02
N PRO A 663 -33.11 -23.15 -0.37
CA PRO A 663 -32.23 -24.10 -1.05
C PRO A 663 -32.92 -24.92 -2.16
N ALA A 664 -34.25 -24.95 -2.21
CA ALA A 664 -35.01 -25.65 -3.24
C ALA A 664 -35.09 -24.87 -4.56
N GLU A 665 -34.86 -23.55 -4.55
CA GLU A 665 -34.91 -22.72 -5.74
C GLU A 665 -33.63 -22.85 -6.58
N ALA A 666 -33.80 -22.96 -7.90
CA ALA A 666 -32.66 -23.06 -8.83
C ALA A 666 -31.92 -21.72 -9.00
N ILE A 667 -32.63 -20.61 -8.85
CA ILE A 667 -32.08 -19.24 -8.88
C ILE A 667 -32.33 -18.66 -7.50
N ALA A 668 -31.26 -18.39 -6.76
CA ALA A 668 -31.31 -17.89 -5.39
C ALA A 668 -31.57 -16.38 -5.32
N TRP A 669 -31.21 -15.65 -6.37
CA TRP A 669 -31.50 -14.22 -6.52
C TRP A 669 -31.47 -13.86 -8.00
N GLY A 670 -32.39 -13.00 -8.43
CA GLY A 670 -32.41 -12.44 -9.77
C GLY A 670 -32.95 -11.02 -9.78
N GLU A 671 -32.27 -10.09 -10.45
CA GLU A 671 -32.66 -8.67 -10.47
C GLU A 671 -32.11 -7.95 -11.70
N ALA A 672 -32.91 -7.03 -12.27
CA ALA A 672 -32.45 -6.06 -13.25
C ALA A 672 -32.02 -4.78 -12.54
N LEU A 673 -30.78 -4.35 -12.78
CA LEU A 673 -30.15 -3.22 -12.11
C LEU A 673 -29.69 -2.18 -13.13
N HIS A 674 -29.97 -0.91 -12.81
CA HIS A 674 -29.52 0.24 -13.56
C HIS A 674 -28.19 0.77 -13.01
N PHE A 675 -27.24 1.08 -13.89
CA PHE A 675 -25.92 1.59 -13.56
C PHE A 675 -25.58 2.89 -14.29
N GLU A 676 -25.00 3.79 -13.52
CA GLU A 676 -24.30 4.99 -13.97
C GLU A 676 -22.80 4.86 -13.65
N PRO A 677 -21.91 5.69 -14.23
CA PRO A 677 -20.49 5.66 -13.90
C PRO A 677 -20.25 5.76 -12.39
N ALA A 678 -19.41 4.86 -11.86
CA ALA A 678 -19.09 4.74 -10.43
C ALA A 678 -20.24 4.29 -9.50
N ARG A 679 -21.45 4.03 -10.02
CA ARG A 679 -22.55 3.50 -9.21
C ARG A 679 -22.22 2.08 -8.74
N ILE A 680 -22.42 1.84 -7.45
CA ILE A 680 -22.21 0.55 -6.80
C ILE A 680 -23.54 0.06 -6.24
N GLU A 681 -23.92 -1.16 -6.61
CA GLU A 681 -25.05 -1.89 -6.06
C GLU A 681 -24.53 -3.03 -5.20
N ARG A 682 -25.15 -3.25 -4.03
CA ARG A 682 -24.78 -4.33 -3.11
C ARG A 682 -25.97 -5.19 -2.79
N ARG A 683 -25.77 -6.50 -2.81
CA ARG A 683 -26.73 -7.46 -2.27
C ARG A 683 -26.01 -8.35 -1.27
N PHE A 684 -26.68 -8.61 -0.15
CA PHE A 684 -26.18 -9.49 0.90
C PHE A 684 -27.08 -10.70 0.96
N ILE A 685 -26.53 -11.89 0.78
CA ILE A 685 -27.26 -13.12 0.52
C ILE A 685 -26.83 -14.19 1.52
N ALA A 686 -27.76 -14.80 2.22
CA ALA A 686 -27.46 -15.88 3.16
C ALA A 686 -27.18 -17.16 2.36
N THR A 687 -25.94 -17.61 2.33
CA THR A 687 -25.58 -18.80 1.55
C THR A 687 -26.24 -20.06 2.12
N PRO A 688 -26.90 -20.88 1.28
CA PRO A 688 -27.50 -22.13 1.72
C PRO A 688 -26.50 -23.06 2.41
N ALA A 689 -26.97 -23.84 3.38
CA ALA A 689 -26.14 -24.87 3.99
C ALA A 689 -25.73 -25.92 2.94
N GLY A 690 -24.43 -26.22 2.85
CA GLY A 690 -23.88 -27.18 1.88
C GLY A 690 -23.51 -26.59 0.51
N ALA A 691 -23.76 -25.30 0.27
CA ALA A 691 -23.25 -24.62 -0.92
C ALA A 691 -21.70 -24.54 -0.89
N THR A 692 -21.06 -24.88 -2.02
CA THR A 692 -19.60 -24.83 -2.18
C THR A 692 -19.14 -23.93 -3.32
N TRP A 693 -20.01 -23.61 -4.30
CA TRP A 693 -19.79 -22.55 -5.27
C TRP A 693 -21.10 -21.87 -5.68
N ALA A 694 -20.98 -20.72 -6.35
CA ALA A 694 -22.09 -20.00 -6.94
C ALA A 694 -21.76 -19.62 -8.39
N ASP A 695 -22.81 -19.59 -9.23
CA ASP A 695 -22.76 -19.11 -10.60
C ASP A 695 -23.53 -17.79 -10.68
N LEU A 696 -22.88 -16.74 -11.17
CA LEU A 696 -23.49 -15.44 -11.45
C LEU A 696 -23.58 -15.26 -12.97
N ARG A 697 -24.81 -15.33 -13.50
CA ARG A 697 -25.13 -14.97 -14.89
C ARG A 697 -25.40 -13.47 -14.95
N ILE A 698 -24.84 -12.82 -15.96
CA ILE A 698 -24.95 -11.38 -16.21
C ILE A 698 -25.36 -11.17 -17.66
N ARG A 699 -26.48 -10.48 -17.89
CA ARG A 699 -27.00 -10.18 -19.23
C ARG A 699 -27.19 -8.68 -19.40
N THR A 700 -26.68 -8.12 -20.49
CA THR A 700 -26.93 -6.71 -20.82
C THR A 700 -28.34 -6.53 -21.37
N LEU A 701 -29.20 -5.82 -20.64
CA LEU A 701 -30.54 -5.47 -21.11
C LEU A 701 -30.51 -4.21 -21.98
N ALA A 702 -29.80 -3.17 -21.51
CA ALA A 702 -29.65 -1.91 -22.22
C ALA A 702 -28.25 -1.32 -22.04
N ALA A 703 -27.57 -0.99 -23.13
CA ALA A 703 -26.33 -0.20 -23.13
C ALA A 703 -26.09 0.37 -24.52
N ASP A 704 -25.61 1.61 -24.62
CA ASP A 704 -25.29 2.24 -25.91
C ASP A 704 -23.95 1.76 -26.51
N ALA A 705 -23.09 1.16 -25.68
CA ALA A 705 -21.76 0.68 -26.05
C ALA A 705 -21.26 -0.34 -25.02
N ARG A 706 -20.06 -0.86 -25.24
CA ARG A 706 -19.40 -1.77 -24.30
C ARG A 706 -19.18 -1.09 -22.95
N ARG A 707 -19.46 -1.79 -21.85
CA ARG A 707 -19.29 -1.32 -20.46
C ARG A 707 -18.31 -2.16 -19.69
N ARG A 708 -17.54 -1.52 -18.80
CA ARG A 708 -16.66 -2.22 -17.86
C ARG A 708 -17.38 -2.35 -16.53
N LEU A 709 -17.80 -3.56 -16.19
CA LEU A 709 -18.32 -3.92 -14.88
C LEU A 709 -17.21 -4.45 -13.98
N LEU A 710 -17.38 -4.24 -12.68
CA LEU A 710 -16.60 -4.84 -11.62
C LEU A 710 -17.56 -5.67 -10.77
N VAL A 711 -17.32 -6.98 -10.76
CA VAL A 711 -18.00 -7.93 -9.89
C VAL A 711 -17.06 -8.25 -8.74
N HIS A 712 -17.49 -7.98 -7.52
CA HIS A 712 -16.72 -8.28 -6.33
C HIS A 712 -17.61 -8.98 -5.29
N ALA A 713 -17.41 -10.29 -5.14
CA ALA A 713 -18.09 -11.15 -4.19
C ALA A 713 -17.18 -11.42 -2.98
N VAL A 714 -17.67 -11.25 -1.75
CA VAL A 714 -16.87 -11.43 -0.52
C VAL A 714 -17.64 -12.16 0.57
N GLN A 715 -16.96 -13.12 1.20
CA GLN A 715 -17.37 -13.70 2.48
C GLN A 715 -16.27 -13.49 3.54
N LEU A 716 -16.66 -13.03 4.73
CA LEU A 716 -15.73 -12.94 5.85
C LEU A 716 -15.62 -14.33 6.51
N LEU A 717 -14.41 -14.87 6.52
CA LEU A 717 -14.13 -16.19 7.07
C LEU A 717 -13.32 -16.04 8.36
N PRO A 718 -13.66 -16.76 9.45
CA PRO A 718 -12.95 -16.64 10.72
C PRO A 718 -11.43 -16.86 10.58
N GLY A 719 -10.64 -15.96 11.13
CA GLY A 719 -9.17 -16.03 11.13
C GLY A 719 -8.55 -15.97 9.73
N ARG A 720 -9.25 -15.42 8.74
CA ARG A 720 -8.76 -15.22 7.37
C ARG A 720 -8.90 -13.77 6.96
N THR A 721 -8.05 -13.35 6.04
CA THR A 721 -8.21 -12.05 5.41
C THR A 721 -9.45 -12.05 4.51
N PRO A 722 -10.07 -10.88 4.27
CA PRO A 722 -11.16 -10.73 3.29
C PRO A 722 -10.79 -11.27 1.91
N LYS A 723 -9.52 -11.08 1.50
CA LYS A 723 -8.96 -11.51 0.21
C LYS A 723 -8.96 -13.04 0.02
N GLU A 724 -8.85 -13.82 1.10
CA GLU A 724 -8.95 -15.28 1.03
C GLU A 724 -10.39 -15.78 0.78
N GLY A 725 -11.39 -14.94 1.04
CA GLY A 725 -12.81 -15.23 0.86
C GLY A 725 -13.45 -14.48 -0.31
N GLU A 726 -12.66 -13.87 -1.19
CA GLU A 726 -13.15 -13.02 -2.28
C GLU A 726 -13.15 -13.69 -3.66
N PHE A 727 -14.00 -13.17 -4.52
CA PHE A 727 -13.89 -13.28 -5.97
C PHE A 727 -14.08 -11.89 -6.59
N LYS A 728 -13.07 -11.42 -7.31
CA LYS A 728 -13.06 -10.08 -7.92
C LYS A 728 -12.69 -10.17 -9.39
N ARG A 729 -13.54 -9.63 -10.26
CA ARG A 729 -13.33 -9.67 -11.71
C ARG A 729 -13.83 -8.41 -12.41
N TYR A 730 -13.00 -7.88 -13.30
CA TYR A 730 -13.41 -6.88 -14.27
C TYR A 730 -13.95 -7.57 -15.52
N ILE A 731 -15.18 -7.25 -15.90
CA ILE A 731 -15.88 -7.86 -17.03
C ILE A 731 -16.27 -6.77 -18.02
N TRP A 732 -15.99 -7.00 -19.30
CA TRP A 732 -16.35 -6.07 -20.36
C TRP A 732 -17.59 -6.56 -21.09
N MET A 733 -18.74 -6.00 -20.75
CA MET A 733 -20.05 -6.37 -21.29
C MET A 733 -20.37 -5.61 -22.57
N SER A 734 -20.66 -6.32 -23.66
CA SER A 734 -21.19 -5.74 -24.90
C SER A 734 -22.71 -5.56 -24.83
N PRO A 735 -23.31 -4.65 -25.63
CA PRO A 735 -24.77 -4.58 -25.79
C PRO A 735 -25.35 -5.94 -26.20
N GLY A 736 -26.37 -6.42 -25.48
CA GLY A 736 -26.96 -7.75 -25.68
C GLY A 736 -26.07 -8.95 -25.32
N GLY A 737 -24.89 -8.70 -24.74
CA GLY A 737 -23.97 -9.76 -24.31
C GLY A 737 -24.44 -10.48 -23.04
N GLU A 738 -23.98 -11.71 -22.87
CA GLU A 738 -24.20 -12.53 -21.68
C GLU A 738 -22.87 -13.14 -21.24
N GLU A 739 -22.62 -13.16 -19.93
CA GLU A 739 -21.45 -13.77 -19.30
C GLU A 739 -21.89 -14.56 -18.07
N VAL A 740 -21.19 -15.67 -17.77
CA VAL A 740 -21.38 -16.43 -16.54
C VAL A 740 -20.04 -16.55 -15.84
N VAL A 741 -20.01 -16.18 -14.56
CA VAL A 741 -18.83 -16.34 -13.72
C VAL A 741 -19.15 -17.22 -12.52
N SER A 742 -18.25 -18.17 -12.25
CA SER A 742 -18.38 -19.10 -11.14
C SER A 742 -17.31 -18.80 -10.09
N PHE A 743 -17.70 -18.85 -8.81
CA PHE A 743 -16.78 -18.61 -7.70
C PHE A 743 -17.13 -19.44 -6.46
N ARG A 744 -16.11 -19.72 -5.65
CA ARG A 744 -16.25 -20.52 -4.43
C ARG A 744 -17.08 -19.76 -3.40
N VAL A 745 -17.92 -20.49 -2.65
CA VAL A 745 -18.63 -19.97 -1.47
C VAL A 745 -18.55 -20.96 -0.31
N VAL A 746 -18.83 -20.46 0.89
CA VAL A 746 -19.01 -21.24 2.11
C VAL A 746 -20.46 -21.09 2.57
N GLY A 747 -21.15 -22.20 2.80
CA GLY A 747 -22.52 -22.22 3.30
C GLY A 747 -22.69 -21.63 4.71
N ARG A 748 -23.91 -21.19 5.05
CA ARG A 748 -24.27 -20.58 6.35
C ARG A 748 -23.51 -19.30 6.69
N ARG A 749 -23.15 -18.53 5.66
CA ARG A 749 -22.41 -17.27 5.79
C ARG A 749 -23.08 -16.21 4.93
N THR A 750 -22.91 -14.95 5.29
CA THR A 750 -23.33 -13.84 4.43
C THR A 750 -22.37 -13.68 3.25
N LEU A 751 -22.87 -13.85 2.03
CA LEU A 751 -22.22 -13.44 0.79
C LEU A 751 -22.58 -11.99 0.49
N GLU A 752 -21.59 -11.13 0.37
CA GLU A 752 -21.76 -9.82 -0.26
C GLU A 752 -21.46 -9.93 -1.75
N LEU A 753 -22.38 -9.45 -2.58
CA LEU A 753 -22.18 -9.26 -4.01
C LEU A 753 -22.20 -7.75 -4.30
N ALA A 754 -21.03 -7.17 -4.48
CA ALA A 754 -20.85 -5.78 -4.87
C ALA A 754 -20.63 -5.70 -6.39
N LEU A 755 -21.55 -5.01 -7.06
CA LEU A 755 -21.58 -4.84 -8.51
C LEU A 755 -21.39 -3.36 -8.82
N ALA A 756 -20.48 -3.03 -9.73
CA ALA A 756 -20.23 -1.64 -10.06
C ALA A 756 -19.95 -1.44 -11.55
N GLN A 757 -20.48 -0.37 -12.13
CA GLN A 757 -19.94 0.14 -13.38
C GLN A 757 -18.69 0.96 -13.07
N TYR A 758 -17.58 0.64 -13.74
CA TYR A 758 -16.30 1.29 -13.50
C TYR A 758 -16.42 2.81 -13.66
N TRP A 759 -15.77 3.59 -12.79
CA TRP A 759 -15.95 5.05 -12.74
C TRP A 759 -15.70 5.74 -14.09
N SER A 760 -14.73 5.30 -14.88
CA SER A 760 -14.45 5.87 -16.20
C SER A 760 -15.26 5.25 -17.35
N SER A 761 -16.10 4.25 -17.07
CA SER A 761 -16.99 3.62 -18.05
C SER A 761 -18.25 4.47 -18.20
N LEU A 762 -18.23 5.39 -19.16
CA LEU A 762 -19.27 6.40 -19.36
C LEU A 762 -20.60 5.82 -19.89
N GLY A 763 -21.70 6.51 -19.54
CA GLY A 763 -23.04 6.25 -20.04
C GLY A 763 -23.85 5.32 -19.14
N GLU A 764 -25.18 5.45 -19.21
CA GLU A 764 -26.10 4.58 -18.49
C GLU A 764 -26.10 3.17 -19.06
N SER A 765 -26.46 2.20 -18.23
CA SER A 765 -26.67 0.80 -18.63
C SER A 765 -27.62 0.08 -17.69
N GLU A 766 -28.20 -1.02 -18.17
CA GLU A 766 -29.06 -1.90 -17.41
C GLU A 766 -28.62 -3.34 -17.64
N PHE A 767 -28.42 -4.08 -16.54
CA PHE A 767 -28.02 -5.48 -16.57
C PHE A 767 -28.94 -6.32 -15.71
N GLU A 768 -29.28 -7.50 -16.20
CA GLU A 768 -29.93 -8.56 -15.45
C GLU A 768 -28.86 -9.46 -14.83
N PHE A 769 -29.01 -9.75 -13.55
CA PHE A 769 -28.16 -10.67 -12.80
C PHE A 769 -28.99 -11.82 -12.28
N GLU A 770 -28.46 -13.04 -12.37
CA GLU A 770 -29.04 -14.23 -11.74
C GLU A 770 -27.94 -14.98 -11.00
N LEU A 771 -28.15 -15.25 -9.72
CA LEU A 771 -27.24 -16.02 -8.86
C LEU A 771 -27.85 -17.39 -8.55
N SER A 772 -27.08 -18.45 -8.78
CA SER A 772 -27.44 -19.83 -8.44
C SER A 772 -26.38 -20.42 -7.52
N PHE A 773 -26.81 -21.18 -6.51
CA PHE A 773 -25.90 -21.91 -5.62
C PHE A 773 -25.85 -23.39 -5.96
N HIS A 774 -24.67 -23.97 -5.79
CA HIS A 774 -24.44 -25.38 -6.01
C HIS A 774 -23.53 -25.92 -4.90
N GLY A 775 -23.68 -27.20 -4.59
CA GLY A 775 -22.99 -27.82 -3.49
C GLY A 775 -22.67 -29.28 -3.74
N VAL A 776 -21.39 -29.60 -3.70
CA VAL A 776 -20.89 -30.97 -3.47
C VAL A 776 -19.92 -30.87 -2.30
N THR A 777 -20.26 -31.50 -1.19
CA THR A 777 -19.47 -31.48 0.04
C THR A 777 -19.03 -32.91 0.34
N PRO A 778 -17.73 -33.20 0.40
CA PRO A 778 -17.27 -34.48 0.93
C PRO A 778 -17.51 -34.54 2.44
N ASP A 779 -17.66 -35.75 2.97
CA ASP A 779 -17.67 -36.04 4.40
C ASP A 779 -16.37 -35.59 5.10
N ASP A 780 -15.23 -35.71 4.40
CA ASP A 780 -13.95 -35.12 4.80
C ASP A 780 -13.39 -34.16 3.73
N GLN A 781 -13.10 -32.93 4.13
CA GLN A 781 -12.48 -31.93 3.25
C GLN A 781 -10.99 -32.20 3.01
N HIS A 782 -10.36 -33.03 3.85
CA HIS A 782 -8.95 -33.40 3.79
C HIS A 782 -8.82 -34.91 3.59
N VAL A 783 -8.78 -35.34 2.32
CA VAL A 783 -8.54 -36.74 2.01
C VAL A 783 -7.08 -37.09 2.28
N LEU A 784 -6.84 -37.76 3.42
CA LEU A 784 -5.55 -38.34 3.77
C LEU A 784 -5.51 -39.79 3.27
N VAL A 785 -4.65 -40.06 2.29
CA VAL A 785 -4.37 -41.43 1.85
C VAL A 785 -3.12 -41.91 2.57
N ASP A 786 -3.28 -42.75 3.59
CA ASP A 786 -2.17 -43.42 4.26
C ASP A 786 -1.70 -44.61 3.42
N GLY A 787 -0.39 -44.70 3.17
CA GLY A 787 0.20 -45.82 2.44
C GLY A 787 0.12 -47.17 3.15
N GLY A 788 -0.23 -47.18 4.45
CA GLY A 788 -0.52 -48.38 5.22
C GLY A 788 -1.96 -48.88 5.10
N GLU A 789 -2.88 -48.09 4.54
CA GLU A 789 -4.29 -48.45 4.36
C GLU A 789 -4.59 -48.92 2.92
N LEU A 790 -5.49 -49.90 2.78
CA LEU A 790 -5.86 -50.47 1.47
C LEU A 790 -6.79 -49.55 0.66
N GLN A 791 -7.63 -48.78 1.34
CA GLN A 791 -8.60 -47.87 0.73
C GLN A 791 -8.90 -46.70 1.67
N THR A 792 -9.08 -45.51 1.12
CA THR A 792 -9.61 -44.34 1.82
C THR A 792 -11.00 -44.03 1.25
N PRO A 793 -12.10 -44.28 1.98
CA PRO A 793 -13.43 -43.93 1.52
C PRO A 793 -13.61 -42.41 1.45
N LEU A 794 -14.47 -41.94 0.54
CA LEU A 794 -14.85 -40.53 0.39
C LEU A 794 -16.34 -40.46 0.09
N ASP A 795 -17.14 -40.07 1.07
CA ASP A 795 -18.58 -39.92 0.91
C ASP A 795 -18.90 -38.51 0.40
N LEU A 796 -19.65 -38.40 -0.69
CA LEU A 796 -19.99 -37.11 -1.29
C LEU A 796 -21.47 -36.80 -1.09
N GLY A 797 -21.78 -35.68 -0.43
CA GLY A 797 -23.13 -35.14 -0.29
C GLY A 797 -23.38 -33.97 -1.24
N ALA A 798 -24.47 -34.03 -2.00
CA ALA A 798 -24.94 -32.93 -2.83
C ALA A 798 -26.25 -32.36 -2.26
N ALA A 799 -26.12 -31.46 -1.28
CA ALA A 799 -27.28 -30.91 -0.56
C ALA A 799 -27.95 -29.73 -1.29
N VAL A 800 -27.26 -29.09 -2.25
CA VAL A 800 -27.73 -27.88 -2.94
C VAL A 800 -27.54 -28.01 -4.44
N GLY A 801 -28.64 -27.95 -5.18
CA GLY A 801 -28.66 -28.09 -6.63
C GLY A 801 -28.44 -29.52 -7.13
N ARG A 802 -28.73 -29.75 -8.41
CA ARG A 802 -28.44 -31.03 -9.09
C ARG A 802 -27.08 -30.93 -9.78
N VAL A 803 -26.20 -31.89 -9.50
CA VAL A 803 -24.79 -31.84 -9.89
C VAL A 803 -24.35 -33.21 -10.43
N ASP A 804 -23.70 -33.20 -11.59
CA ASP A 804 -23.05 -34.38 -12.14
C ASP A 804 -21.62 -34.45 -11.61
N ILE A 805 -21.32 -35.47 -10.80
CA ILE A 805 -19.99 -35.62 -10.18
C ILE A 805 -19.07 -36.51 -11.00
N ARG A 806 -17.84 -36.03 -11.26
CA ARG A 806 -16.74 -36.79 -11.86
C ARG A 806 -15.44 -36.49 -11.09
N PRO A 807 -15.25 -37.07 -9.89
CA PRO A 807 -14.06 -36.78 -9.08
C PRO A 807 -12.77 -37.14 -9.82
N SER A 808 -11.74 -36.32 -9.65
CA SER A 808 -10.39 -36.63 -10.13
C SER A 808 -9.37 -36.14 -9.09
N ALA A 809 -8.29 -36.90 -8.92
CA ALA A 809 -7.21 -36.56 -7.99
C ALA A 809 -5.85 -36.81 -8.65
N ALA A 810 -4.86 -36.01 -8.30
CA ALA A 810 -3.48 -36.16 -8.78
C ALA A 810 -2.50 -35.66 -7.72
N LEU A 811 -1.48 -36.47 -7.42
CA LEU A 811 -0.35 -36.06 -6.59
C LEU A 811 0.66 -35.31 -7.46
N LYS A 812 0.66 -33.98 -7.38
CA LYS A 812 1.51 -33.10 -8.22
C LYS A 812 2.75 -32.58 -7.53
N THR A 813 2.81 -32.69 -6.20
CA THR A 813 3.84 -32.05 -5.38
C THR A 813 4.31 -33.02 -4.33
N TRP A 814 5.63 -33.21 -4.25
CA TRP A 814 6.28 -33.86 -3.13
C TRP A 814 6.68 -32.80 -2.11
N ARG A 815 6.32 -32.99 -0.84
CA ARG A 815 6.64 -32.07 0.25
C ARG A 815 7.54 -32.78 1.26
N GLN A 816 8.66 -32.15 1.58
CA GLN A 816 9.60 -32.61 2.60
C GLN A 816 9.63 -31.59 3.74
N ALA A 817 9.55 -32.06 4.98
CA ALA A 817 9.77 -31.22 6.16
C ALA A 817 11.25 -31.27 6.55
N LEU A 818 11.87 -30.10 6.72
CA LEU A 818 13.26 -29.96 7.13
C LEU A 818 13.33 -29.29 8.51
N ARG A 819 14.28 -29.72 9.33
CA ARG A 819 14.64 -29.04 10.58
C ARG A 819 15.88 -28.18 10.32
N PRO A 820 16.04 -27.05 11.02
CA PRO A 820 17.25 -26.25 10.89
C PRO A 820 18.46 -27.09 11.32
N SER A 821 19.54 -27.01 10.54
CA SER A 821 20.84 -27.59 10.89
C SER A 821 21.56 -26.75 11.94
N ASP A 822 21.27 -25.44 11.98
CA ASP A 822 21.83 -24.50 12.94
C ASP A 822 20.82 -23.38 13.28
N ALA A 823 20.95 -22.81 14.47
CA ALA A 823 20.10 -21.73 14.98
C ALA A 823 20.91 -20.76 15.84
N VAL A 824 21.05 -19.52 15.37
CA VAL A 824 21.86 -18.48 16.02
C VAL A 824 20.97 -17.29 16.39
N LEU A 825 20.91 -16.95 17.67
CA LEU A 825 20.28 -15.72 18.17
C LEU A 825 21.37 -14.69 18.47
N ARG A 826 21.28 -13.50 17.88
CA ARG A 826 22.24 -12.41 18.14
C ARG A 826 21.59 -11.03 18.15
N PRO A 827 22.13 -10.06 18.91
CA PRO A 827 21.70 -8.68 18.80
C PRO A 827 22.09 -8.10 17.43
N LEU A 828 21.22 -7.26 16.88
CA LEU A 828 21.52 -6.45 15.69
C LEU A 828 22.29 -5.17 16.08
N ASP A 829 22.59 -4.31 15.10
CA ASP A 829 23.31 -3.06 15.30
C ASP A 829 22.67 -2.16 16.38
N GLY A 830 23.50 -1.56 17.23
CA GLY A 830 23.05 -0.76 18.36
C GLY A 830 22.53 0.62 17.99
N VAL A 831 22.75 1.10 16.76
CA VAL A 831 22.34 2.44 16.31
C VAL A 831 21.12 2.37 15.40
N ARG A 832 21.14 1.46 14.42
CA ARG A 832 20.12 1.24 13.41
C ARG A 832 18.96 0.38 13.91
N ASP A 833 19.26 -0.62 14.74
CA ASP A 833 18.32 -1.67 15.16
C ASP A 833 18.03 -1.62 16.67
N ARG A 834 17.85 -0.40 17.19
CA ARG A 834 17.51 -0.16 18.61
C ARG A 834 16.33 0.81 18.73
N LEU A 835 15.25 0.33 19.31
CA LEU A 835 14.07 1.13 19.64
C LEU A 835 14.35 2.06 20.84
N PRO A 836 13.50 3.09 21.07
CA PRO A 836 13.59 3.91 22.28
C PRO A 836 13.62 3.09 23.57
N GLU A 837 14.17 3.69 24.62
CA GLU A 837 14.32 3.08 25.95
C GLU A 837 15.29 1.88 25.97
N GLU A 838 16.33 1.93 25.13
CA GLU A 838 17.37 0.89 25.05
C GLU A 838 16.81 -0.51 24.69
N ARG A 839 15.66 -0.56 24.00
CA ARG A 839 15.05 -1.80 23.52
C ARG A 839 15.80 -2.30 22.29
N GLN A 840 16.82 -3.12 22.52
CA GLN A 840 17.62 -3.77 21.49
C GLN A 840 16.81 -4.79 20.68
N ILE A 841 16.91 -4.74 19.35
CA ILE A 841 16.33 -5.75 18.45
C ILE A 841 17.33 -6.89 18.26
N TYR A 842 16.82 -8.12 18.25
CA TYR A 842 17.59 -9.35 18.04
C TYR A 842 17.11 -10.06 16.78
N GLU A 843 18.01 -10.77 16.11
CA GLU A 843 17.67 -11.66 15.01
C GLU A 843 17.92 -13.13 15.35
N LEU A 844 17.04 -14.00 14.85
CA LEU A 844 17.18 -15.44 14.92
C LEU A 844 17.44 -15.98 13.50
N ILE A 845 18.67 -16.41 13.24
CA ILE A 845 19.07 -17.00 11.97
C ILE A 845 18.89 -18.52 12.06
N LEU A 846 18.08 -19.07 11.14
CA LEU A 846 17.85 -20.50 11.01
C LEU A 846 18.45 -21.01 9.70
N THR A 847 19.42 -21.92 9.79
CA THR A 847 20.11 -22.47 8.61
C THR A 847 19.49 -23.79 8.21
N TYR A 848 19.25 -23.98 6.91
CA TYR A 848 18.70 -25.21 6.34
C TYR A 848 19.56 -25.70 5.18
N GLU A 849 19.80 -27.00 5.13
CA GLU A 849 20.47 -27.65 4.00
C GLU A 849 19.46 -28.37 3.10
N ILE A 850 19.45 -28.03 1.82
CA ILE A 850 18.54 -28.62 0.83
C ILE A 850 19.37 -29.38 -0.21
N LYS A 851 19.05 -30.65 -0.43
CA LYS A 851 19.66 -31.48 -1.47
C LYS A 851 18.63 -31.82 -2.55
N GLN A 852 18.90 -31.38 -3.77
CA GLN A 852 18.06 -31.66 -4.94
C GLN A 852 18.71 -32.72 -5.83
N ALA A 853 18.19 -33.95 -5.79
CA ALA A 853 18.74 -35.05 -6.59
C ALA A 853 18.34 -34.97 -8.07
N GLU A 854 17.15 -34.44 -8.38
CA GLU A 854 16.61 -34.33 -9.74
C GLU A 854 16.13 -32.91 -10.03
N LYS A 855 16.20 -32.50 -11.31
CA LYS A 855 15.74 -31.19 -11.75
C LYS A 855 14.24 -31.03 -11.50
N GLY A 856 13.84 -29.95 -10.85
CA GLY A 856 12.45 -29.66 -10.50
C GLY A 856 12.31 -28.28 -9.84
N ARG A 857 11.07 -27.78 -9.73
CA ARG A 857 10.78 -26.53 -9.03
C ARG A 857 10.68 -26.78 -7.53
N ILE A 858 11.36 -25.96 -6.74
CA ILE A 858 11.32 -25.99 -5.28
C ILE A 858 10.58 -24.74 -4.80
N HIS A 859 9.68 -24.92 -3.83
CA HIS A 859 8.95 -23.83 -3.19
C HIS A 859 9.16 -23.93 -1.67
N PRO A 860 10.14 -23.20 -1.11
CA PRO A 860 10.33 -23.14 0.33
C PRO A 860 9.08 -22.64 1.04
N ARG A 861 8.75 -23.22 2.20
CA ARG A 861 7.64 -22.82 3.06
C ARG A 861 8.08 -22.87 4.53
N PRO A 862 8.61 -21.77 5.07
CA PRO A 862 9.05 -21.73 6.46
C PRO A 862 7.88 -22.02 7.41
N VAL A 863 8.10 -22.81 8.47
CA VAL A 863 7.00 -23.26 9.35
C VAL A 863 6.30 -22.10 10.06
N LEU A 864 7.02 -21.01 10.35
CA LEU A 864 6.45 -19.81 10.95
C LEU A 864 5.35 -19.19 10.06
N THR A 865 5.39 -19.37 8.73
CA THR A 865 4.33 -18.89 7.83
C THR A 865 3.03 -19.68 7.96
N LEU A 866 3.07 -20.87 8.56
CA LEU A 866 1.91 -21.73 8.76
C LEU A 866 1.14 -21.37 10.04
N ASP A 867 1.79 -20.71 11.00
CA ASP A 867 1.16 -20.22 12.21
C ASP A 867 0.63 -18.81 12.00
N LYS A 868 -0.70 -18.67 11.99
CA LYS A 868 -1.38 -17.38 11.81
C LYS A 868 -1.17 -16.41 12.97
N SER A 869 -0.70 -16.89 14.13
CA SER A 869 -0.37 -16.06 15.29
C SER A 869 1.10 -15.61 15.32
N SER A 870 1.92 -16.07 14.37
CA SER A 870 3.34 -15.66 14.29
C SER A 870 3.50 -14.14 14.17
N TRP A 871 2.57 -13.46 13.50
CA TRP A 871 2.52 -12.00 13.35
C TRP A 871 2.32 -11.23 14.66
N ASP A 872 1.83 -11.91 15.71
CA ASP A 872 1.72 -11.30 17.04
C ASP A 872 3.07 -11.23 17.76
N SER A 873 4.04 -12.07 17.35
CA SER A 873 5.29 -12.27 18.09
C SER A 873 6.55 -11.85 17.34
N TRP A 874 6.51 -11.78 16.01
CA TRP A 874 7.68 -11.48 15.18
C TRP A 874 7.47 -10.20 14.37
N GLU A 875 8.52 -9.39 14.27
CA GLU A 875 8.49 -8.14 13.52
C GLU A 875 8.67 -8.37 12.02
N SER A 876 9.33 -9.44 11.59
CA SER A 876 9.64 -9.71 10.18
C SER A 876 10.13 -11.14 9.96
N MET A 877 10.08 -11.62 8.72
CA MET A 877 10.77 -12.83 8.29
C MET A 877 11.17 -12.73 6.81
N ILE A 878 12.41 -13.12 6.51
CA ILE A 878 12.94 -13.24 5.15
C ILE A 878 13.73 -14.55 5.04
N TRP A 879 13.66 -15.21 3.90
CA TRP A 879 14.52 -16.36 3.60
C TRP A 879 15.35 -16.10 2.35
N MET A 880 16.59 -16.56 2.37
CA MET A 880 17.55 -16.43 1.26
C MET A 880 18.09 -17.81 0.91
N LEU A 881 18.05 -18.16 -0.37
CA LEU A 881 18.55 -19.42 -0.91
C LEU A 881 19.86 -19.19 -1.65
N HIS A 882 20.91 -19.87 -1.22
CA HIS A 882 22.24 -19.81 -1.84
C HIS A 882 22.62 -21.14 -2.47
N ASP A 883 23.46 -21.11 -3.51
CA ASP A 883 24.09 -22.31 -4.07
C ASP A 883 25.36 -22.72 -3.29
N GLU A 884 26.00 -23.80 -3.70
CA GLU A 884 27.24 -24.31 -3.08
C GLU A 884 28.42 -23.32 -3.15
N ASN A 885 28.37 -22.34 -4.06
CA ASN A 885 29.36 -21.28 -4.22
C ASN A 885 28.93 -19.99 -3.49
N LYS A 886 27.94 -20.06 -2.60
CA LYS A 886 27.33 -18.96 -1.86
C LYS A 886 26.63 -17.91 -2.73
N ARG A 887 26.41 -18.18 -4.03
CA ARG A 887 25.67 -17.27 -4.90
C ARG A 887 24.21 -17.27 -4.48
N LEU A 888 23.66 -16.09 -4.26
CA LEU A 888 22.23 -15.92 -4.02
C LEU A 888 21.44 -16.35 -5.27
N ILE A 889 20.49 -17.28 -5.08
CA ILE A 889 19.61 -17.85 -6.11
C ILE A 889 18.23 -17.24 -6.04
N ALA A 890 17.67 -17.13 -4.83
CA ALA A 890 16.31 -16.67 -4.60
C ALA A 890 16.19 -16.05 -3.21
N VAL A 891 15.27 -15.11 -3.09
CA VAL A 891 14.83 -14.51 -1.83
C VAL A 891 13.31 -14.60 -1.81
N GLY A 892 12.74 -14.76 -0.63
CA GLY A 892 11.30 -14.60 -0.48
C GLY A 892 10.89 -14.27 0.93
N GLU A 893 9.60 -14.00 1.04
CA GLU A 893 8.92 -13.59 2.26
C GLU A 893 7.84 -14.61 2.64
N LEU A 894 6.88 -14.18 3.46
CA LEU A 894 5.81 -15.01 4.04
C LEU A 894 4.79 -15.56 3.01
N ASP A 895 4.64 -14.92 1.84
CA ASP A 895 3.60 -15.23 0.82
C ASP A 895 4.12 -15.82 -0.51
#